data_AF-A0A9N8RNR3-F1
#
_entry.id   AF-A0A9N8RNR3-F1
#
_cell.length_a   1.000
_cell.length_b   1.000
_cell.length_c   1.000
_cell.angle_alpha   90.00
_cell.angle_beta   90.00
_cell.angle_gamma   90.00
#
_symmetry.space_group_name_H-M   'P 1'
#
loop_
_entity.id
_entity.type
_entity.pdbx_description
1 polymer ?
#
loop_
_entity_poly.entity_id
_entity_poly.type
_entity_poly.pdbx_seq_one_letter_code
_entity_poly.pdbx_strand_id
1 'polypeptide(L)'
;MTSSIFEYRKLHGRTYHREIGNAQYWASNDERKSETLDMKDFADEHPNVEAIGTDISPIQPAWVSPNLKFEIEYCTQEWTFAPNSADYVHLRWLAGSIPDWYQFFREAYKTCKPGGWVESFEPSAIITSDNDTVKETSALGQLGKLFIEGAKKFGMSFSVYEEELQRKAMEAAGFIDIQQYEYKAPLGDWPKDPEMEELGEFGRYVFLSDTEGLVLFVANTMCWSEAEIHVYIAHARREINSGKHHAYFKQRVVWGRKPEESFILSIWSTITSGTVTTELVTVETIIPAVAPYYEACGLKALLSKSNGGNGVILTINGNLAYLPNTYTDANTLGGYNYCVEYDKSPSPNQGLVAETQSPPREDPLEVDTTKNGRRYHAFREGAYFVPNDEEEQTRMDLVHHIYSLMLDGTLFLAPIGDHPQRVLDLGTGTGIWAIDFADDFPSAEVLGTDLSPIQPQWTPPNCRFEVDDFEAEWLYHTPFDFIHARELEGCISDDNRFFQQALQHLAPGGYIEMQAVAAPFLSDDGTDEKAVNAQLWLKTLCEGSAKFGKPINCAPLWKDKLIAAGFENVREEIRKMPLGSWPKDPKLKEIGKYQSIQEAQAIESYTPQIFSAVLGWSQEEIQVFMAKVKNEIKDPSIHLYLPVHFLWGRKPAS
;
A
#
# COMPACT_ATOMS: atom_id res chain seq x y z
N MET A 1 -1.37 -19.20 -21.75
CA MET A 1 -1.54 -17.83 -21.22
C MET A 1 -1.80 -16.92 -22.40
N THR A 2 -3.02 -16.41 -22.54
CA THR A 2 -3.40 -15.45 -23.59
C THR A 2 -2.82 -14.07 -23.28
N SER A 3 -2.41 -13.31 -24.29
CA SER A 3 -1.74 -12.01 -24.18
C SER A 3 -2.58 -10.87 -23.56
N SER A 4 -3.79 -11.16 -23.10
CA SER A 4 -4.75 -10.17 -22.58
C SER A 4 -4.53 -9.79 -21.12
N ILE A 5 -3.76 -10.57 -20.33
CA ILE A 5 -3.51 -10.28 -18.90
C ILE A 5 -2.57 -9.08 -18.67
N PHE A 6 -1.80 -8.69 -19.69
CA PHE A 6 -0.85 -7.57 -19.61
C PHE A 6 -1.43 -6.23 -20.06
N GLU A 7 -2.67 -6.23 -20.58
CA GLU A 7 -3.30 -5.00 -21.04
C GLU A 7 -4.15 -4.43 -19.90
N TYR A 8 -3.66 -3.40 -19.20
CA TYR A 8 -4.42 -2.67 -18.18
C TYR A 8 -5.36 -1.63 -18.81
N ARG A 9 -6.45 -1.27 -18.11
CA ARG A 9 -7.24 -0.08 -18.43
C ARG A 9 -6.75 1.11 -17.61
N LYS A 10 -6.88 2.31 -18.17
CA LYS A 10 -6.65 3.56 -17.46
C LYS A 10 -8.00 4.21 -17.12
N LEU A 11 -8.24 4.50 -15.85
CA LEU A 11 -9.38 5.31 -15.39
C LEU A 11 -8.80 6.50 -14.64
N HIS A 12 -9.03 7.72 -15.15
CA HIS A 12 -8.52 8.97 -14.57
C HIS A 12 -7.03 8.89 -14.20
N GLY A 13 -6.21 8.33 -15.10
CA GLY A 13 -4.76 8.22 -14.92
C GLY A 13 -4.24 6.99 -14.20
N ARG A 14 -5.05 6.35 -13.35
CA ARG A 14 -4.70 5.16 -12.58
C ARG A 14 -4.89 3.90 -13.42
N THR A 15 -4.03 2.89 -13.24
CA THR A 15 -4.20 1.60 -13.93
C THR A 15 -5.03 0.63 -13.10
N TYR A 16 -5.91 -0.08 -13.79
CA TYR A 16 -6.75 -1.14 -13.25
C TYR A 16 -6.77 -2.33 -14.21
N HIS A 17 -7.20 -3.48 -13.72
CA HIS A 17 -7.43 -4.64 -14.58
C HIS A 17 -8.53 -4.34 -15.64
N ARG A 18 -8.33 -4.77 -16.89
CA ARG A 18 -9.02 -4.23 -18.08
C ARG A 18 -10.49 -4.60 -18.26
N GLU A 19 -10.98 -5.70 -17.66
CA GLU A 19 -12.33 -6.19 -17.92
C GLU A 19 -13.42 -5.22 -17.38
N ILE A 20 -14.16 -4.59 -18.28
CA ILE A 20 -15.28 -3.67 -17.95
C ILE A 20 -16.55 -4.51 -17.73
N GLY A 21 -17.30 -4.23 -16.65
CA GLY A 21 -18.61 -4.86 -16.39
C GLY A 21 -18.55 -6.20 -15.63
N ASN A 22 -17.42 -6.90 -15.67
CA ASN A 22 -17.11 -8.11 -14.89
C ASN A 22 -15.80 -7.95 -14.10
N ALA A 23 -15.39 -6.72 -13.78
CA ALA A 23 -14.10 -6.46 -13.13
C ALA A 23 -14.01 -7.26 -11.81
N GLN A 24 -13.10 -8.23 -11.77
CA GLN A 24 -12.88 -9.11 -10.62
C GLN A 24 -11.89 -8.54 -9.59
N TYR A 25 -11.28 -7.39 -9.91
CA TYR A 25 -10.38 -6.66 -9.03
C TYR A 25 -10.64 -5.16 -9.16
N TRP A 26 -10.87 -4.52 -8.01
CA TRP A 26 -11.38 -3.15 -7.92
C TRP A 26 -10.30 -2.12 -7.61
N ALA A 27 -9.25 -2.55 -6.91
CA ALA A 27 -8.18 -1.66 -6.51
C ALA A 27 -7.26 -1.38 -7.70
N SER A 28 -6.61 -0.22 -7.68
CA SER A 28 -5.57 0.11 -8.66
C SER A 28 -4.45 -0.94 -8.59
N ASN A 29 -3.72 -1.08 -9.69
CA ASN A 29 -2.55 -1.95 -9.78
C ASN A 29 -1.36 -1.23 -10.40
N ASP A 30 -1.38 0.10 -10.34
CA ASP A 30 -0.22 0.92 -10.65
C ASP A 30 0.84 0.77 -9.55
N GLU A 31 2.05 1.18 -9.89
CA GLU A 31 3.22 1.03 -9.02
C GLU A 31 3.02 1.74 -7.67
N ARG A 32 2.17 2.79 -7.59
CA ARG A 32 1.88 3.55 -6.35
C ARG A 32 1.20 2.71 -5.26
N LYS A 33 0.60 1.57 -5.62
CA LYS A 33 -0.02 0.64 -4.67
C LYS A 33 0.82 -0.62 -4.45
N SER A 34 1.93 -0.78 -5.18
CA SER A 34 2.72 -2.02 -5.22
C SER A 34 3.65 -2.15 -4.01
N GLU A 35 3.09 -2.27 -2.81
CA GLU A 35 3.87 -2.60 -1.60
C GLU A 35 3.44 -3.95 -1.01
N THR A 36 4.21 -4.98 -1.35
CA THR A 36 4.23 -6.28 -0.67
C THR A 36 5.34 -6.29 0.38
N LEU A 37 5.21 -5.46 1.42
CA LEU A 37 6.19 -5.38 2.52
C LEU A 37 6.19 -6.63 3.43
N ASP A 38 5.02 -7.24 3.64
CA ASP A 38 4.83 -8.27 4.69
C ASP A 38 5.43 -9.65 4.35
N MET A 39 5.28 -10.11 3.10
CA MET A 39 5.74 -11.45 2.72
C MET A 39 7.28 -11.54 2.68
N LYS A 40 7.96 -10.44 2.39
CA LYS A 40 9.41 -10.34 2.40
C LYS A 40 9.94 -10.44 3.84
N ASP A 41 9.37 -9.66 4.74
CA ASP A 41 9.74 -9.66 6.16
C ASP A 41 9.52 -11.06 6.78
N PHE A 42 8.38 -11.71 6.48
CA PHE A 42 8.11 -13.09 6.92
C PHE A 42 9.17 -14.08 6.40
N ALA A 43 9.56 -13.98 5.13
CA ALA A 43 10.57 -14.86 4.55
C ALA A 43 11.96 -14.64 5.15
N ASP A 44 12.31 -13.39 5.46
CA ASP A 44 13.58 -13.01 6.11
C ASP A 44 13.64 -13.49 7.57
N GLU A 45 12.53 -13.40 8.31
CA GLU A 45 12.42 -13.90 9.69
C GLU A 45 12.38 -15.44 9.77
N HIS A 46 11.89 -16.09 8.72
CA HIS A 46 11.74 -17.55 8.65
C HIS A 46 12.53 -18.16 7.47
N PRO A 47 13.87 -18.12 7.48
CA PRO A 47 14.71 -18.54 6.35
C PRO A 47 14.62 -20.05 6.02
N ASN A 48 14.00 -20.85 6.88
CA ASN A 48 13.79 -22.28 6.69
C ASN A 48 12.41 -22.63 6.10
N VAL A 49 11.56 -21.63 5.84
CA VAL A 49 10.23 -21.79 5.24
C VAL A 49 10.29 -21.46 3.76
N GLU A 50 9.64 -22.25 2.92
CA GLU A 50 9.34 -21.86 1.53
C GLU A 50 8.07 -20.98 1.53
N ALA A 51 8.21 -19.72 1.15
CA ALA A 51 7.11 -18.77 1.06
C ALA A 51 6.70 -18.57 -0.41
N ILE A 52 5.38 -18.56 -0.64
CA ILE A 52 4.79 -18.35 -1.98
C ILE A 52 3.83 -17.18 -1.88
N GLY A 53 4.21 -16.04 -2.47
CA GLY A 53 3.32 -14.91 -2.69
C GLY A 53 2.50 -15.11 -3.95
N THR A 54 1.21 -14.75 -3.90
CA THR A 54 0.34 -14.79 -5.09
C THR A 54 -0.40 -13.48 -5.27
N ASP A 55 -0.52 -13.03 -6.51
CA ASP A 55 -1.39 -11.93 -6.92
C ASP A 55 -1.76 -12.12 -8.40
N ILE A 56 -2.85 -11.48 -8.84
CA ILE A 56 -3.23 -11.45 -10.26
C ILE A 56 -2.32 -10.54 -11.08
N SER A 57 -1.71 -9.55 -10.43
CA SER A 57 -0.82 -8.57 -11.04
C SER A 57 0.64 -9.01 -10.85
N PRO A 58 1.48 -8.85 -11.89
CA PRO A 58 2.92 -9.10 -11.80
C PRO A 58 3.64 -7.99 -11.01
N ILE A 59 3.24 -7.77 -9.75
CA ILE A 59 3.83 -6.80 -8.83
C ILE A 59 4.87 -7.50 -7.94
N GLN A 60 6.08 -7.66 -8.46
CA GLN A 60 7.17 -8.28 -7.73
C GLN A 60 8.19 -7.23 -7.30
N PRO A 61 8.66 -7.25 -6.03
CA PRO A 61 9.76 -6.41 -5.61
C PRO A 61 11.01 -6.68 -6.47
N ALA A 62 11.85 -5.66 -6.67
CA ALA A 62 13.10 -5.81 -7.42
C ALA A 62 14.06 -6.84 -6.80
N TRP A 63 13.89 -7.13 -5.50
CA TRP A 63 14.64 -8.15 -4.78
C TRP A 63 13.73 -8.94 -3.84
N VAL A 64 13.88 -10.27 -3.84
CA VAL A 64 13.14 -11.19 -2.97
C VAL A 64 14.11 -12.14 -2.27
N SER A 65 13.79 -12.55 -1.05
CA SER A 65 14.59 -13.49 -0.26
C SER A 65 14.70 -14.84 -0.98
N PRO A 66 15.81 -15.60 -0.84
CA PRO A 66 16.02 -16.84 -1.60
C PRO A 66 14.95 -17.92 -1.40
N ASN A 67 14.20 -17.84 -0.30
CA ASN A 67 13.13 -18.75 0.09
C ASN A 67 11.73 -18.22 -0.25
N LEU A 68 11.62 -17.07 -0.93
CA LEU A 68 10.38 -16.46 -1.38
C LEU A 68 10.27 -16.49 -2.90
N LYS A 69 9.13 -16.94 -3.41
CA LYS A 69 8.76 -16.83 -4.83
C LYS A 69 7.39 -16.21 -4.99
N PHE A 70 7.16 -15.56 -6.12
CA PHE A 70 5.87 -15.00 -6.51
C PHE A 70 5.31 -15.74 -7.72
N GLU A 71 4.06 -16.16 -7.62
CA GLU A 71 3.32 -16.84 -8.69
C GLU A 71 2.09 -16.01 -9.06
N ILE A 72 1.85 -15.81 -10.35
CA ILE A 72 0.63 -15.16 -10.81
C ILE A 72 -0.50 -16.19 -10.69
N GLU A 73 -1.42 -15.94 -9.77
CA GLU A 73 -2.53 -16.84 -9.48
C GLU A 73 -3.81 -16.03 -9.35
N TYR A 74 -4.90 -16.60 -9.84
CA TYR A 74 -6.19 -15.96 -9.72
C TYR A 74 -7.06 -16.65 -8.68
N CYS A 75 -7.05 -16.09 -7.47
CA CYS A 75 -7.56 -16.74 -6.27
C CYS A 75 -9.07 -16.97 -6.22
N THR A 76 -9.85 -16.44 -7.18
CA THR A 76 -11.29 -16.74 -7.32
C THR A 76 -11.58 -17.92 -8.24
N GLN A 77 -10.56 -18.52 -8.87
CA GLN A 77 -10.69 -19.74 -9.65
C GLN A 77 -10.29 -20.97 -8.82
N GLU A 78 -10.32 -22.15 -9.42
CA GLU A 78 -9.70 -23.33 -8.80
C GLU A 78 -8.21 -23.06 -8.63
N TRP A 79 -7.68 -23.28 -7.43
CA TRP A 79 -6.28 -22.99 -7.13
C TRP A 79 -5.38 -24.02 -7.83
N THR A 80 -4.27 -23.57 -8.41
CA THR A 80 -3.35 -24.48 -9.12
C THR A 80 -2.48 -25.31 -8.19
N PHE A 81 -2.51 -25.01 -6.88
CA PHE A 81 -1.78 -25.73 -5.84
C PHE A 81 -2.28 -27.16 -5.65
N ALA A 82 -1.34 -28.07 -5.37
CA ALA A 82 -1.69 -29.45 -5.07
C ALA A 82 -2.50 -29.53 -3.77
N PRO A 83 -3.48 -30.45 -3.66
CA PRO A 83 -4.18 -30.68 -2.40
C PRO A 83 -3.20 -31.06 -1.28
N ASN A 84 -3.47 -30.61 -0.05
CA ASN A 84 -2.63 -30.87 1.12
C ASN A 84 -1.15 -30.48 0.92
N SER A 85 -0.87 -29.34 0.30
CA SER A 85 0.49 -28.88 0.02
C SER A 85 0.96 -27.76 0.96
N ALA A 86 0.07 -26.97 1.52
CA ALA A 86 0.41 -25.83 2.38
C ALA A 86 0.23 -26.16 3.87
N ASP A 87 1.25 -25.89 4.69
CA ASP A 87 1.14 -25.99 6.16
C ASP A 87 0.34 -24.83 6.76
N TYR A 88 0.41 -23.66 6.11
CA TYR A 88 -0.25 -22.43 6.52
C TYR A 88 -0.67 -21.63 5.28
N VAL A 89 -1.90 -21.10 5.29
CA VAL A 89 -2.43 -20.21 4.23
C VAL A 89 -2.84 -18.90 4.89
N HIS A 90 -2.23 -17.81 4.44
CA HIS A 90 -2.52 -16.45 4.91
C HIS A 90 -3.18 -15.63 3.80
N LEU A 91 -4.19 -14.85 4.17
CA LEU A 91 -4.77 -13.83 3.31
C LEU A 91 -5.15 -12.58 4.09
N ARG A 92 -5.07 -11.43 3.43
CA ARG A 92 -5.41 -10.14 4.02
C ARG A 92 -5.98 -9.20 2.97
N TRP A 93 -6.97 -8.40 3.35
CA TRP A 93 -7.53 -7.31 2.54
C TRP A 93 -8.03 -7.75 1.16
N LEU A 94 -8.71 -8.90 1.10
CA LEU A 94 -9.36 -9.39 -0.13
C LEU A 94 -10.84 -8.98 -0.25
N ALA A 95 -11.38 -8.26 0.74
CA ALA A 95 -12.69 -7.61 0.64
C ALA A 95 -12.82 -6.79 -0.65
N GLY A 96 -13.95 -6.95 -1.32
CA GLY A 96 -14.21 -6.36 -2.64
C GLY A 96 -13.63 -7.13 -3.82
N SER A 97 -12.75 -8.13 -3.61
CA SER A 97 -12.13 -8.92 -4.70
C SER A 97 -12.67 -10.35 -4.80
N ILE A 98 -13.27 -10.87 -3.74
CA ILE A 98 -13.80 -12.25 -3.70
C ILE A 98 -15.33 -12.24 -3.86
N PRO A 99 -15.87 -12.81 -4.96
CA PRO A 99 -17.32 -12.88 -5.18
C PRO A 99 -17.98 -14.01 -4.39
N ASP A 100 -17.31 -15.16 -4.22
CA ASP A 100 -17.80 -16.32 -3.46
C ASP A 100 -16.77 -16.74 -2.40
N TRP A 101 -16.94 -16.22 -1.19
CA TRP A 101 -16.10 -16.55 -0.04
C TRP A 101 -16.22 -18.02 0.39
N TYR A 102 -17.35 -18.68 0.14
CA TYR A 102 -17.50 -20.11 0.44
C TYR A 102 -16.68 -20.97 -0.51
N GLN A 103 -16.68 -20.64 -1.81
CA GLN A 103 -15.78 -21.28 -2.76
C GLN A 103 -14.31 -21.03 -2.40
N PHE A 104 -13.97 -19.79 -2.07
CA PHE A 104 -12.60 -19.42 -1.71
C PHE A 104 -12.08 -20.25 -0.53
N PHE A 105 -12.83 -20.35 0.56
CA PHE A 105 -12.42 -21.17 1.71
C PHE A 105 -12.47 -22.68 1.45
N ARG A 106 -13.26 -23.17 0.48
CA ARG A 106 -13.17 -24.57 0.02
C ARG A 106 -11.83 -24.86 -0.67
N GLU A 107 -11.35 -23.95 -1.52
CA GLU A 107 -10.03 -24.10 -2.15
C GLU A 107 -8.91 -23.98 -1.10
N ALA A 108 -9.02 -23.04 -0.15
CA ALA A 108 -8.09 -22.96 0.98
C ALA A 108 -8.06 -24.26 1.80
N TYR A 109 -9.22 -24.86 2.06
CA TYR A 109 -9.31 -26.14 2.76
C TYR A 109 -8.68 -27.28 1.95
N LYS A 110 -8.90 -27.35 0.64
CA LYS A 110 -8.31 -28.36 -0.26
C LYS A 110 -6.77 -28.28 -0.25
N THR A 111 -6.22 -27.07 -0.35
CA THR A 111 -4.77 -26.82 -0.43
C THR A 111 -4.07 -26.99 0.92
N CYS A 112 -4.72 -26.62 2.02
CA CYS A 112 -4.19 -26.77 3.37
C CYS A 112 -3.97 -28.25 3.73
N LYS A 113 -2.83 -28.57 4.35
CA LYS A 113 -2.53 -29.90 4.90
C LYS A 113 -3.46 -30.23 6.07
N PRO A 114 -3.77 -31.50 6.32
CA PRO A 114 -4.36 -31.95 7.58
C PRO A 114 -3.50 -31.45 8.76
N GLY A 115 -4.14 -30.86 9.76
CA GLY A 115 -3.45 -30.21 10.89
C GLY A 115 -2.93 -28.79 10.60
N GLY A 116 -2.89 -28.35 9.34
CA GLY A 116 -2.49 -27.01 8.92
C GLY A 116 -3.54 -25.95 9.21
N TRP A 117 -3.16 -24.68 9.04
CA TRP A 117 -3.97 -23.51 9.42
C TRP A 117 -4.27 -22.59 8.25
N VAL A 118 -5.46 -21.99 8.27
CA VAL A 118 -5.84 -20.89 7.38
C VAL A 118 -6.20 -19.69 8.24
N GLU A 119 -5.64 -18.53 7.91
CA GLU A 119 -5.87 -17.27 8.61
C GLU A 119 -6.24 -16.15 7.62
N SER A 120 -7.25 -15.35 7.99
CA SER A 120 -7.81 -14.29 7.16
C SER A 120 -8.01 -13.00 7.94
N PHE A 121 -7.49 -11.90 7.38
CA PHE A 121 -7.59 -10.54 7.93
C PHE A 121 -8.45 -9.66 7.02
N GLU A 122 -9.66 -9.31 7.45
CA GLU A 122 -10.56 -8.48 6.63
C GLU A 122 -11.10 -7.26 7.38
N PRO A 123 -11.00 -6.06 6.77
CA PRO A 123 -11.58 -4.86 7.32
C PRO A 123 -13.09 -4.77 7.05
N SER A 124 -13.79 -4.04 7.91
CA SER A 124 -15.05 -3.37 7.55
C SER A 124 -14.75 -2.20 6.63
N ALA A 125 -15.51 -2.05 5.55
CA ALA A 125 -15.45 -0.86 4.72
C ALA A 125 -16.05 0.38 5.43
N ILE A 126 -16.74 0.21 6.56
CA ILE A 126 -17.42 1.28 7.28
C ILE A 126 -16.45 1.95 8.26
N ILE A 127 -16.16 3.21 7.99
CA ILE A 127 -15.49 4.10 8.95
C ILE A 127 -16.55 4.68 9.90
N THR A 128 -16.26 4.63 11.19
CA THR A 128 -17.16 5.09 12.25
C THR A 128 -16.38 5.67 13.43
N SER A 129 -17.08 6.06 14.49
CA SER A 129 -16.49 6.60 15.72
C SER A 129 -17.37 6.26 16.92
N ASP A 130 -16.79 6.07 18.10
CA ASP A 130 -17.56 5.80 19.33
C ASP A 130 -18.25 7.05 19.90
N ASN A 131 -17.85 8.25 19.47
CA ASN A 131 -18.27 9.53 20.01
C ASN A 131 -19.09 10.37 19.00
N ASP A 132 -19.66 9.74 17.98
CA ASP A 132 -20.45 10.38 16.91
C ASP A 132 -19.74 11.54 16.18
N THR A 133 -18.41 11.53 16.16
CA THR A 133 -17.63 12.51 15.38
C THR A 133 -17.67 12.18 13.89
N VAL A 134 -17.68 10.90 13.51
CA VAL A 134 -17.93 10.44 12.14
C VAL A 134 -19.44 10.29 11.93
N LYS A 135 -20.06 11.31 11.32
CA LYS A 135 -21.50 11.32 11.03
C LYS A 135 -21.80 10.67 9.70
N GLU A 136 -22.99 10.11 9.55
CA GLU A 136 -23.48 9.54 8.27
C GLU A 136 -23.50 10.56 7.11
N THR A 137 -23.53 11.85 7.41
CA THR A 137 -23.46 12.95 6.44
C THR A 137 -22.03 13.43 6.15
N SER A 138 -21.04 12.94 6.89
CA SER A 138 -19.62 13.29 6.70
C SER A 138 -19.03 12.48 5.54
N ALA A 139 -17.93 12.95 4.95
CA ALA A 139 -17.27 12.23 3.88
C ALA A 139 -16.84 10.83 4.35
N LEU A 140 -16.22 10.73 5.53
CA LEU A 140 -15.80 9.45 6.13
C LEU A 140 -16.98 8.52 6.42
N GLY A 141 -18.10 9.04 6.95
CA GLY A 141 -19.29 8.22 7.22
C GLY A 141 -20.02 7.73 5.96
N GLN A 142 -19.78 8.35 4.81
CA GLN A 142 -20.34 7.93 3.52
C GLN A 142 -19.45 6.91 2.79
N LEU A 143 -18.16 6.85 3.10
CA LEU A 143 -17.18 6.05 2.35
C LEU A 143 -17.58 4.57 2.27
N GLY A 144 -17.88 3.94 3.41
CA GLY A 144 -18.24 2.52 3.42
C GLY A 144 -19.50 2.18 2.65
N LYS A 145 -20.47 3.11 2.62
CA LYS A 145 -21.69 2.93 1.81
C LYS A 145 -21.37 2.97 0.33
N LEU A 146 -20.50 3.89 -0.09
CA LEU A 146 -20.02 3.97 -1.46
C LEU A 146 -19.46 2.60 -1.90
N PHE A 147 -18.55 2.02 -1.11
CA PHE A 147 -17.95 0.71 -1.39
C PHE A 147 -18.97 -0.43 -1.44
N ILE A 148 -19.83 -0.53 -0.42
CA ILE A 148 -20.82 -1.60 -0.32
C ILE A 148 -21.85 -1.51 -1.47
N GLU A 149 -22.31 -0.32 -1.82
CA GLU A 149 -23.26 -0.12 -2.93
C GLU A 149 -22.60 -0.31 -4.29
N GLY A 150 -21.37 0.15 -4.46
CA GLY A 150 -20.62 -0.03 -5.69
C GLY A 150 -20.29 -1.50 -5.98
N ALA A 151 -19.85 -2.27 -4.98
CA ALA A 151 -19.52 -3.68 -5.18
C ALA A 151 -20.72 -4.56 -5.49
N LYS A 152 -21.92 -4.23 -4.97
CA LYS A 152 -23.17 -4.93 -5.34
C LYS A 152 -23.42 -4.93 -6.84
N LYS A 153 -22.99 -3.91 -7.58
CA LYS A 153 -23.16 -3.83 -9.04
C LYS A 153 -22.31 -4.87 -9.80
N PHE A 154 -21.25 -5.41 -9.20
CA PHE A 154 -20.36 -6.39 -9.80
C PHE A 154 -20.43 -7.77 -9.15
N GLY A 155 -21.36 -7.99 -8.20
CA GLY A 155 -21.46 -9.25 -7.47
C GLY A 155 -20.27 -9.51 -6.52
N MET A 156 -19.57 -8.45 -6.12
CA MET A 156 -18.48 -8.51 -5.14
C MET A 156 -18.98 -8.03 -3.78
N SER A 157 -18.27 -8.38 -2.70
CA SER A 157 -18.66 -8.00 -1.33
C SER A 157 -17.57 -7.23 -0.60
N PHE A 158 -17.91 -6.00 -0.18
CA PHE A 158 -17.19 -5.24 0.86
C PHE A 158 -17.82 -5.39 2.25
N SER A 159 -18.86 -6.21 2.37
CA SER A 159 -19.58 -6.47 3.63
C SER A 159 -19.08 -7.74 4.33
N VAL A 160 -17.84 -8.14 4.09
CA VAL A 160 -17.22 -9.36 4.64
C VAL A 160 -17.26 -9.37 6.17
N TYR A 161 -16.96 -8.21 6.77
CA TYR A 161 -17.04 -8.01 8.21
C TYR A 161 -18.50 -8.02 8.70
N GLU A 162 -19.39 -7.25 8.06
CA GLU A 162 -20.79 -7.09 8.46
C GLU A 162 -21.61 -8.39 8.35
N GLU A 163 -21.31 -9.22 7.36
CA GLU A 163 -22.00 -10.48 7.09
C GLU A 163 -21.34 -11.69 7.75
N GLU A 164 -20.20 -11.50 8.43
CA GLU A 164 -19.40 -12.55 9.08
C GLU A 164 -18.98 -13.68 8.11
N LEU A 165 -18.66 -13.33 6.86
CA LEU A 165 -18.43 -14.31 5.81
C LEU A 165 -17.24 -15.22 6.11
N GLN A 166 -16.16 -14.70 6.70
CA GLN A 166 -14.96 -15.48 7.02
C GLN A 166 -15.28 -16.70 7.90
N ARG A 167 -15.92 -16.48 9.07
CA ARG A 167 -16.27 -17.57 10.00
C ARG A 167 -17.22 -18.56 9.36
N LYS A 168 -18.32 -18.07 8.76
CA LYS A 168 -19.36 -18.93 8.17
C LYS A 168 -18.81 -19.78 7.03
N ALA A 169 -17.94 -19.21 6.20
CA ALA A 169 -17.32 -19.91 5.09
C ALA A 169 -16.27 -20.93 5.56
N MET A 170 -15.48 -20.61 6.58
CA MET A 170 -14.56 -21.58 7.21
C MET A 170 -15.30 -22.76 7.84
N GLU A 171 -16.37 -22.50 8.58
CA GLU A 171 -17.24 -23.54 9.17
C GLU A 171 -17.84 -24.44 8.08
N ALA A 172 -18.35 -23.83 7.01
CA ALA A 172 -18.91 -24.57 5.87
C ALA A 172 -17.87 -25.38 5.08
N ALA A 173 -16.61 -24.93 5.04
CA ALA A 173 -15.51 -25.65 4.39
C ALA A 173 -15.00 -26.83 5.22
N GLY A 174 -15.33 -26.90 6.51
CA GLY A 174 -14.97 -28.00 7.42
C GLY A 174 -13.76 -27.73 8.31
N PHE A 175 -13.35 -26.46 8.46
CA PHE A 175 -12.32 -26.11 9.44
C PHE A 175 -12.84 -26.33 10.88
N ILE A 176 -11.92 -26.68 11.77
CA ILE A 176 -12.16 -26.86 13.21
C ILE A 176 -11.31 -25.87 14.00
N ASP A 177 -11.50 -25.82 15.32
CA ASP A 177 -10.76 -24.93 16.21
C ASP A 177 -10.83 -23.44 15.79
N ILE A 178 -11.96 -23.02 15.18
CA ILE A 178 -12.10 -21.69 14.57
C ILE A 178 -12.20 -20.60 15.63
N GLN A 179 -11.19 -19.74 15.66
CA GLN A 179 -11.11 -18.58 16.53
C GLN A 179 -11.33 -17.28 15.73
N GLN A 180 -11.75 -16.23 16.43
CA GLN A 180 -11.82 -14.90 15.84
C GLN A 180 -11.35 -13.85 16.83
N TYR A 181 -10.67 -12.84 16.31
CA TYR A 181 -10.23 -11.67 17.04
C TYR A 181 -10.67 -10.42 16.29
N GLU A 182 -11.12 -9.40 17.02
CA GLU A 182 -11.58 -8.14 16.45
C GLU A 182 -10.90 -6.98 17.15
N TYR A 183 -10.49 -5.99 16.37
CA TYR A 183 -9.90 -4.76 16.87
C TYR A 183 -10.35 -3.56 16.05
N LYS A 184 -10.18 -2.36 16.63
CA LYS A 184 -10.44 -1.09 15.94
C LYS A 184 -9.12 -0.62 15.35
N ALA A 185 -9.09 -0.35 14.06
CA ALA A 185 -7.97 0.28 13.39
C ALA A 185 -8.25 1.80 13.33
N PRO A 186 -7.62 2.61 14.21
CA PRO A 186 -7.83 4.04 14.24
C PRO A 186 -7.28 4.69 12.96
N LEU A 187 -7.86 5.85 12.63
CA LEU A 187 -7.39 6.76 11.60
C LEU A 187 -7.12 8.11 12.28
N GLY A 188 -5.85 8.38 12.58
CA GLY A 188 -5.35 9.56 13.30
C GLY A 188 -4.92 9.31 14.75
N ASP A 189 -4.28 10.32 15.32
CA ASP A 189 -3.66 10.41 16.66
C ASP A 189 -4.60 10.49 17.88
N TRP A 190 -5.92 10.37 17.68
CA TRP A 190 -6.90 10.53 18.77
C TRP A 190 -6.89 9.45 19.88
N PRO A 191 -6.40 8.20 19.68
CA PRO A 191 -6.33 7.22 20.77
C PRO A 191 -5.39 7.69 21.90
N LYS A 192 -5.75 7.37 23.15
CA LYS A 192 -4.88 7.67 24.32
C LYS A 192 -3.85 6.58 24.60
N ASP A 193 -4.06 5.41 24.02
CA ASP A 193 -3.14 4.29 24.15
C ASP A 193 -2.02 4.49 23.13
N PRO A 194 -0.74 4.53 23.55
CA PRO A 194 0.37 4.87 22.66
C PRO A 194 0.54 3.94 21.46
N GLU A 195 0.23 2.65 21.61
CA GLU A 195 0.32 1.69 20.49
C GLU A 195 -0.80 1.93 19.48
N MET A 196 -2.00 2.25 19.97
CA MET A 196 -3.14 2.58 19.12
C MET A 196 -3.02 3.95 18.46
N GLU A 197 -2.39 4.93 19.14
CA GLU A 197 -2.07 6.25 18.58
C GLU A 197 -1.11 6.11 17.40
N GLU A 198 -0.02 5.35 17.59
CA GLU A 198 0.95 5.05 16.53
C GLU A 198 0.30 4.30 15.35
N LEU A 199 -0.53 3.28 15.63
CA LEU A 199 -1.31 2.59 14.60
C LEU A 199 -2.25 3.55 13.86
N GLY A 200 -2.81 4.53 14.58
CA GLY A 200 -3.71 5.54 14.04
C GLY A 200 -3.02 6.48 13.08
N GLU A 201 -1.81 6.90 13.40
CA GLU A 201 -0.97 7.72 12.52
C GLU A 201 -0.58 6.98 11.25
N PHE A 202 -0.20 5.70 11.34
CA PHE A 202 0.00 4.87 10.13
C PHE A 202 -1.29 4.73 9.33
N GLY A 203 -2.43 4.51 9.99
CA GLY A 203 -3.74 4.45 9.35
C GLY A 203 -4.09 5.75 8.60
N ARG A 204 -3.79 6.91 9.20
CA ARG A 204 -3.94 8.23 8.59
C ARG A 204 -3.05 8.37 7.35
N TYR A 205 -1.77 8.01 7.46
CA TYR A 205 -0.83 8.07 6.34
C TYR A 205 -1.29 7.22 5.15
N VAL A 206 -1.60 5.95 5.38
CA VAL A 206 -2.09 5.02 4.34
C VAL A 206 -3.38 5.51 3.71
N PHE A 207 -4.29 6.06 4.53
CA PHE A 207 -5.54 6.61 4.00
C PHE A 207 -5.26 7.78 3.06
N LEU A 208 -4.44 8.75 3.47
CA LEU A 208 -4.17 9.98 2.71
C LEU A 208 -3.38 9.73 1.42
N SER A 209 -2.45 8.75 1.44
CA SER A 209 -1.61 8.41 0.28
C SER A 209 -2.39 7.72 -0.84
N ASP A 210 -3.42 6.92 -0.55
CA ASP A 210 -4.23 6.21 -1.56
C ASP A 210 -5.75 6.46 -1.50
N THR A 211 -6.19 7.58 -0.91
CA THR A 211 -7.63 7.94 -0.90
C THR A 211 -8.20 7.96 -2.33
N GLU A 212 -7.40 8.45 -3.27
CA GLU A 212 -7.79 8.61 -4.67
C GLU A 212 -8.01 7.26 -5.35
N GLY A 213 -7.05 6.33 -5.30
CA GLY A 213 -7.18 5.01 -5.93
C GLY A 213 -8.36 4.21 -5.37
N LEU A 214 -8.58 4.34 -4.06
CA LEU A 214 -9.66 3.69 -3.34
C LEU A 214 -11.04 4.20 -3.84
N VAL A 215 -11.23 5.52 -3.92
CA VAL A 215 -12.54 6.14 -4.25
C VAL A 215 -12.85 6.09 -5.75
N LEU A 216 -11.86 6.28 -6.62
CA LEU A 216 -12.05 6.49 -8.07
C LEU A 216 -12.83 5.37 -8.76
N PHE A 217 -12.51 4.10 -8.49
CA PHE A 217 -13.16 2.96 -9.14
C PHE A 217 -14.65 2.89 -8.77
N VAL A 218 -14.94 3.04 -7.49
CA VAL A 218 -16.30 2.89 -6.95
C VAL A 218 -17.15 4.11 -7.33
N ALA A 219 -16.62 5.32 -7.22
CA ALA A 219 -17.32 6.54 -7.61
C ALA A 219 -17.65 6.60 -9.10
N ASN A 220 -16.73 6.17 -9.98
CA ASN A 220 -17.03 6.01 -11.42
C ASN A 220 -18.17 5.02 -11.67
N THR A 221 -18.19 3.90 -10.94
CA THR A 221 -19.26 2.90 -11.03
C THR A 221 -20.61 3.49 -10.58
N MET A 222 -20.58 4.52 -9.74
CA MET A 222 -21.74 5.29 -9.32
C MET A 222 -22.03 6.50 -10.22
N CYS A 223 -21.31 6.63 -11.33
CA CYS A 223 -21.44 7.70 -12.32
C CYS A 223 -21.20 9.11 -11.74
N TRP A 224 -20.36 9.22 -10.71
CA TRP A 224 -19.92 10.52 -10.22
C TRP A 224 -19.06 11.21 -11.28
N SER A 225 -19.24 12.52 -11.41
CA SER A 225 -18.35 13.38 -12.19
C SER A 225 -16.99 13.51 -11.50
N GLU A 226 -15.96 13.84 -12.27
CA GLU A 226 -14.62 14.14 -11.76
C GLU A 226 -14.68 15.21 -10.67
N ALA A 227 -15.42 16.31 -10.89
CA ALA A 227 -15.61 17.37 -9.91
C ALA A 227 -16.25 16.89 -8.57
N GLU A 228 -17.19 15.95 -8.61
CA GLU A 228 -17.80 15.38 -7.40
C GLU A 228 -16.80 14.52 -6.63
N ILE A 229 -15.96 13.76 -7.34
CA ILE A 229 -14.87 12.99 -6.73
C ILE A 229 -13.85 13.94 -6.10
N HIS A 230 -13.51 15.04 -6.80
CA HIS A 230 -12.69 16.17 -6.31
C HIS A 230 -13.12 16.68 -4.94
N VAL A 231 -14.37 17.12 -4.86
CA VAL A 231 -14.94 17.66 -3.64
C VAL A 231 -14.98 16.61 -2.52
N TYR A 232 -15.32 15.36 -2.85
CA TYR A 232 -15.42 14.29 -1.87
C TYR A 232 -14.08 13.95 -1.21
N ILE A 233 -13.03 13.71 -2.01
CA ILE A 233 -11.70 13.36 -1.48
C ILE A 233 -11.13 14.54 -0.67
N ALA A 234 -11.29 15.79 -1.14
CA ALA A 234 -10.87 16.96 -0.38
C ALA A 234 -11.57 17.05 0.99
N HIS A 235 -12.87 16.71 1.05
CA HIS A 235 -13.59 16.62 2.33
C HIS A 235 -13.08 15.48 3.21
N ALA A 236 -12.83 14.29 2.64
CA ALA A 236 -12.30 13.15 3.39
C ALA A 236 -10.91 13.43 3.98
N ARG A 237 -10.00 14.02 3.19
CA ARG A 237 -8.67 14.47 3.64
C ARG A 237 -8.78 15.50 4.75
N ARG A 238 -9.63 16.51 4.58
CA ARG A 238 -9.87 17.53 5.60
C ARG A 238 -10.44 16.95 6.90
N GLU A 239 -11.37 16.00 6.82
CA GLU A 239 -11.94 15.34 8.00
C GLU A 239 -10.86 14.59 8.79
N ILE A 240 -10.02 13.81 8.10
CA ILE A 240 -8.89 13.08 8.70
C ILE A 240 -7.84 14.02 9.30
N ASN A 241 -7.41 15.04 8.54
CA ASN A 241 -6.39 15.99 9.00
C ASN A 241 -6.87 16.96 10.08
N SER A 242 -8.19 17.06 10.31
CA SER A 242 -8.71 17.98 11.31
C SER A 242 -8.39 17.62 12.77
N GLY A 243 -8.00 16.37 13.05
CA GLY A 243 -7.86 15.83 14.41
C GLY A 243 -9.17 15.79 15.22
N LYS A 244 -10.31 16.16 14.60
CA LYS A 244 -11.63 16.23 15.27
C LYS A 244 -12.45 14.95 15.14
N HIS A 245 -12.07 14.08 14.22
CA HIS A 245 -12.75 12.82 13.96
C HIS A 245 -12.01 11.70 14.66
N HIS A 246 -12.68 11.03 15.60
CA HIS A 246 -12.15 9.83 16.24
C HIS A 246 -12.48 8.61 15.37
N ALA A 247 -12.05 8.70 14.11
CA ALA A 247 -12.38 7.75 13.08
C ALA A 247 -11.63 6.44 13.29
N TYR A 248 -12.32 5.33 13.09
CA TYR A 248 -11.73 4.01 12.96
C TYR A 248 -12.56 3.15 12.02
N PHE A 249 -11.93 2.13 11.44
CA PHE A 249 -12.65 0.99 10.87
C PHE A 249 -12.41 -0.25 11.75
N LYS A 250 -13.30 -1.23 11.66
CA LYS A 250 -13.13 -2.49 12.41
C LYS A 250 -12.35 -3.48 11.56
N GLN A 251 -11.42 -4.20 12.17
CA GLN A 251 -10.74 -5.33 11.55
C GLN A 251 -11.20 -6.63 12.22
N ARG A 252 -11.39 -7.69 11.42
CA ARG A 252 -11.55 -9.05 11.94
C ARG A 252 -10.45 -9.96 11.42
N VAL A 253 -9.88 -10.71 12.35
CA VAL A 253 -8.99 -11.84 12.07
C VAL A 253 -9.75 -13.13 12.40
N VAL A 254 -9.80 -14.06 11.46
CA VAL A 254 -10.39 -15.39 11.68
C VAL A 254 -9.37 -16.42 11.25
N TRP A 255 -9.13 -17.42 12.10
CA TRP A 255 -8.27 -18.55 11.76
C TRP A 255 -8.89 -19.87 12.18
N GLY A 256 -8.64 -20.90 11.38
CA GLY A 256 -9.17 -22.24 11.58
C GLY A 256 -8.17 -23.31 11.15
N ARG A 257 -8.23 -24.46 11.81
CA ARG A 257 -7.36 -25.60 11.54
C ARG A 257 -8.07 -26.64 10.70
N LYS A 258 -7.38 -27.20 9.71
CA LYS A 258 -7.90 -28.37 9.00
C LYS A 258 -7.78 -29.61 9.92
N PRO A 259 -8.83 -30.44 10.05
CA PRO A 259 -8.74 -31.63 10.88
C PRO A 259 -7.60 -32.57 10.49
N GLU A 260 -7.01 -33.24 11.49
CA GLU A 260 -6.03 -34.30 11.27
C GLU A 260 -6.64 -35.47 10.50
N GLU A 261 -5.85 -36.14 9.65
CA GLU A 261 -6.29 -37.38 8.99
C GLU A 261 -6.70 -38.44 10.02
N SER A 262 -5.97 -38.54 11.13
CA SER A 262 -6.28 -39.48 12.22
C SER A 262 -7.63 -39.19 12.88
N PHE A 263 -8.01 -37.92 13.00
CA PHE A 263 -9.31 -37.51 13.52
C PHE A 263 -10.43 -37.89 12.55
N ILE A 264 -10.26 -37.62 11.25
CA ILE A 264 -11.20 -38.01 10.20
C ILE A 264 -11.36 -39.55 10.15
N LEU A 265 -10.25 -40.28 10.22
CA LEU A 265 -10.23 -41.74 10.25
C LEU A 265 -10.83 -42.30 11.55
N SER A 266 -10.72 -41.59 12.68
CA SER A 266 -11.37 -41.99 13.93
C SER A 266 -12.88 -41.88 13.85
N ILE A 267 -13.40 -40.79 13.27
CA ILE A 267 -14.84 -40.62 12.98
C ILE A 267 -15.30 -41.76 12.05
N TRP A 268 -14.54 -42.03 10.99
CA TRP A 268 -14.83 -43.13 10.07
C TRP A 268 -14.81 -44.50 10.75
N SER A 269 -13.82 -44.76 11.60
CA SER A 269 -13.73 -46.00 12.39
C SER A 269 -14.93 -46.15 13.31
N THR A 270 -15.36 -45.08 13.99
CA THR A 270 -16.54 -45.08 14.86
C THR A 270 -17.83 -45.32 14.08
N ILE A 271 -17.97 -44.73 12.88
CA ILE A 271 -19.12 -44.93 11.99
C ILE A 271 -19.15 -46.39 11.45
N THR A 272 -17.99 -46.93 11.07
CA THR A 272 -17.89 -48.28 10.46
C THR A 272 -17.83 -49.44 11.46
N SER A 273 -17.44 -49.21 12.71
CA SER A 273 -17.39 -50.23 13.77
C SER A 273 -18.75 -50.52 14.41
N GLY A 274 -19.82 -49.82 13.99
CA GLY A 274 -21.19 -50.04 14.47
C GLY A 274 -21.39 -49.75 15.97
N THR A 275 -20.43 -49.07 16.60
CA THR A 275 -20.48 -48.76 18.04
C THR A 275 -21.02 -47.34 18.22
N VAL A 276 -22.32 -47.16 17.93
CA VAL A 276 -23.02 -45.93 18.32
C VAL A 276 -23.27 -46.03 19.82
N THR A 277 -22.35 -45.53 20.65
CA THR A 277 -22.71 -45.14 22.00
C THR A 277 -23.63 -43.94 21.90
N THR A 278 -24.77 -44.00 22.57
CA THR A 278 -25.82 -42.97 22.58
C THR A 278 -25.32 -41.69 23.23
N GLU A 279 -24.50 -40.92 22.53
CA GLU A 279 -24.58 -39.48 22.55
C GLU A 279 -25.16 -39.07 21.20
N LEU A 280 -26.21 -38.25 21.24
CA LEU A 280 -26.82 -37.65 20.05
C LEU A 280 -25.77 -36.76 19.37
N VAL A 281 -24.95 -37.34 18.49
CA VAL A 281 -24.29 -36.56 17.45
C VAL A 281 -25.36 -36.31 16.40
N THR A 282 -25.91 -35.09 16.38
CA THR A 282 -26.96 -34.74 15.43
C THR A 282 -26.40 -34.85 14.00
N VAL A 283 -27.27 -35.22 13.06
CA VAL A 283 -26.96 -35.27 11.62
C VAL A 283 -26.34 -33.94 11.13
N GLU A 284 -26.64 -32.85 11.82
CA GLU A 284 -26.11 -31.50 11.61
C GLU A 284 -24.61 -31.36 11.93
N THR A 285 -24.01 -32.21 12.77
CA THR A 285 -22.57 -32.12 13.11
C THR A 285 -21.69 -32.96 12.20
N ILE A 286 -22.18 -34.13 11.74
CA ILE A 286 -21.39 -35.06 10.94
C ILE A 286 -21.37 -34.64 9.46
N ILE A 287 -22.51 -34.26 8.89
CA ILE A 287 -22.58 -33.96 7.46
C ILE A 287 -21.62 -32.82 7.04
N PRO A 288 -21.53 -31.68 7.75
CA PRO A 288 -20.58 -30.62 7.39
C PRO A 288 -19.12 -31.02 7.57
N ALA A 289 -18.79 -31.87 8.56
CA ALA A 289 -17.42 -32.27 8.85
C ALA A 289 -16.84 -33.25 7.83
N VAL A 290 -17.67 -34.12 7.23
CA VAL A 290 -17.19 -35.17 6.31
C VAL A 290 -17.53 -34.90 4.85
N ALA A 291 -18.55 -34.08 4.54
CA ALA A 291 -18.95 -33.78 3.16
C ALA A 291 -17.83 -33.14 2.30
N PRO A 292 -17.05 -32.14 2.79
CA PRO A 292 -15.97 -31.54 2.02
C PRO A 292 -14.87 -32.55 1.65
N TYR A 293 -14.60 -33.52 2.53
CA TYR A 293 -13.65 -34.60 2.28
C TYR A 293 -14.14 -35.55 1.16
N TYR A 294 -15.41 -35.95 1.18
CA TYR A 294 -15.99 -36.79 0.13
C TYR A 294 -16.05 -36.09 -1.23
N GLU A 295 -16.31 -34.79 -1.25
CA GLU A 295 -16.27 -33.98 -2.47
C GLU A 295 -14.84 -33.88 -3.02
N ALA A 296 -13.85 -33.62 -2.16
CA ALA A 296 -12.43 -33.59 -2.55
C ALA A 296 -11.92 -34.95 -3.07
N CYS A 297 -12.49 -36.07 -2.61
CA CYS A 297 -12.20 -37.42 -3.11
C CYS A 297 -13.03 -37.85 -4.35
N GLY A 298 -13.86 -36.96 -4.93
CA GLY A 298 -14.63 -37.25 -6.15
C GLY A 298 -15.87 -38.14 -5.97
N LEU A 299 -16.39 -38.30 -4.74
CA LEU A 299 -17.48 -39.23 -4.39
C LEU A 299 -18.90 -38.59 -4.45
N LYS A 300 -19.09 -37.60 -5.32
CA LYS A 300 -20.29 -36.72 -5.44
C LYS A 300 -21.64 -37.45 -5.58
N ALA A 301 -21.64 -38.70 -6.07
CA ALA A 301 -22.86 -39.47 -6.35
C ALA A 301 -23.62 -39.95 -5.09
N LEU A 302 -22.96 -40.04 -3.94
CA LEU A 302 -23.54 -40.62 -2.71
C LEU A 302 -24.45 -39.65 -1.93
N LEU A 303 -24.23 -38.33 -2.02
CA LEU A 303 -24.99 -37.31 -1.29
C LEU A 303 -26.34 -36.95 -1.95
N SER A 304 -26.44 -37.05 -3.28
CA SER A 304 -27.59 -36.54 -4.05
C SER A 304 -28.93 -37.28 -3.85
N LYS A 305 -28.96 -38.43 -3.16
CA LYS A 305 -30.18 -39.24 -2.95
C LYS A 305 -30.88 -39.02 -1.60
N SER A 306 -30.40 -38.10 -0.75
CA SER A 306 -30.88 -37.98 0.65
C SER A 306 -31.99 -36.95 0.91
N ASN A 307 -32.51 -36.24 -0.12
CA ASN A 307 -33.46 -35.14 0.11
C ASN A 307 -34.91 -35.55 0.43
N GLY A 308 -35.14 -36.71 1.05
CA GLY A 308 -36.49 -37.06 1.50
C GLY A 308 -36.57 -38.36 2.28
N GLY A 309 -36.42 -38.28 3.61
CA GLY A 309 -36.87 -39.32 4.54
C GLY A 309 -35.77 -39.91 5.42
N ASN A 310 -36.07 -40.00 6.73
CA ASN A 310 -35.22 -40.59 7.76
C ASN A 310 -34.97 -42.08 7.50
N GLY A 311 -33.78 -42.43 7.02
CA GLY A 311 -33.27 -43.80 6.89
C GLY A 311 -31.83 -43.90 7.38
N VAL A 312 -31.44 -45.07 7.89
CA VAL A 312 -30.07 -45.35 8.39
C VAL A 312 -29.27 -46.08 7.32
N ILE A 313 -28.04 -45.65 7.09
CA ILE A 313 -27.07 -46.32 6.22
C ILE A 313 -26.22 -47.26 7.08
N LEU A 314 -26.13 -48.53 6.70
CA LEU A 314 -25.26 -49.53 7.34
C LEU A 314 -24.25 -50.08 6.33
N THR A 315 -23.08 -50.45 6.84
CA THR A 315 -22.01 -51.12 6.09
C THR A 315 -22.02 -52.61 6.44
N ILE A 316 -22.20 -53.50 5.46
CA ILE A 316 -22.01 -54.94 5.63
C ILE A 316 -21.01 -55.42 4.57
N ASN A 317 -19.88 -55.95 5.03
CA ASN A 317 -18.81 -56.51 4.18
C ASN A 317 -18.33 -55.57 3.06
N GLY A 318 -18.16 -54.27 3.38
CA GLY A 318 -17.50 -53.32 2.49
C GLY A 318 -18.35 -52.75 1.35
N ASN A 319 -19.68 -52.99 1.32
CA ASN A 319 -20.61 -52.30 0.42
C ASN A 319 -21.70 -51.56 1.23
N LEU A 320 -22.08 -50.37 0.75
CA LEU A 320 -23.18 -49.58 1.32
C LEU A 320 -24.54 -50.23 1.04
N ALA A 321 -25.39 -50.36 2.06
CA ALA A 321 -26.79 -50.73 1.91
C ALA A 321 -27.72 -49.76 2.67
N TYR A 322 -28.82 -49.36 2.02
CA TYR A 322 -29.86 -48.50 2.57
C TYR A 322 -31.04 -49.35 3.08
N LEU A 323 -31.50 -49.12 4.31
CA LEU A 323 -32.70 -49.77 4.87
C LEU A 323 -33.80 -48.73 5.11
N PRO A 324 -34.89 -48.72 4.32
CA PRO A 324 -36.07 -47.93 4.63
C PRO A 324 -36.87 -48.58 5.75
N ASN A 325 -37.39 -47.75 6.66
CA ASN A 325 -38.15 -48.22 7.82
C ASN A 325 -39.63 -48.36 7.45
N THR A 326 -40.07 -49.55 6.99
CA THR A 326 -41.41 -50.17 7.23
C THR A 326 -41.59 -51.50 6.46
N TYR A 327 -42.17 -52.50 7.15
CA TYR A 327 -42.82 -53.75 6.65
C TYR A 327 -43.60 -53.53 5.32
N THR A 328 -43.73 -54.43 4.34
CA THR A 328 -44.09 -55.87 4.34
C THR A 328 -43.80 -56.50 2.95
N ASP A 329 -43.61 -57.83 2.96
CA ASP A 329 -43.77 -58.82 1.89
C ASP A 329 -42.64 -59.12 0.88
N ALA A 330 -42.37 -60.43 0.86
CA ALA A 330 -41.42 -61.15 0.05
C ALA A 330 -41.92 -61.38 -1.39
N ASN A 331 -40.96 -61.62 -2.28
CA ASN A 331 -41.07 -62.00 -3.69
C ASN A 331 -41.11 -60.85 -4.70
N THR A 332 -39.94 -60.44 -5.20
CA THR A 332 -39.55 -60.63 -6.62
C THR A 332 -38.10 -60.18 -6.86
N LEU A 333 -37.22 -61.16 -7.08
CA LEU A 333 -35.92 -60.96 -7.72
C LEU A 333 -36.12 -60.84 -9.23
N GLY A 334 -35.46 -59.88 -9.88
CA GLY A 334 -35.45 -59.81 -11.35
C GLY A 334 -34.56 -58.72 -11.94
N GLY A 335 -33.29 -59.07 -12.20
CA GLY A 335 -32.50 -58.75 -13.40
C GLY A 335 -32.34 -57.30 -13.90
N TYR A 336 -31.08 -56.84 -14.05
CA TYR A 336 -30.38 -56.69 -15.35
C TYR A 336 -29.26 -55.63 -15.32
N ASN A 337 -28.29 -55.88 -16.19
CA ASN A 337 -26.96 -55.26 -16.37
C ASN A 337 -26.96 -53.95 -17.19
N TYR A 338 -25.96 -53.10 -16.88
CA TYR A 338 -25.17 -52.11 -17.67
C TYR A 338 -25.72 -51.43 -18.96
N CYS A 339 -25.47 -50.11 -19.08
CA CYS A 339 -24.79 -49.48 -20.23
C CYS A 339 -24.32 -48.02 -19.95
N VAL A 340 -23.21 -47.65 -20.58
CA VAL A 340 -22.48 -46.35 -20.58
C VAL A 340 -22.73 -45.65 -21.91
N GLU A 341 -22.88 -44.32 -21.93
CA GLU A 341 -22.69 -43.51 -23.16
C GLU A 341 -22.03 -42.15 -22.86
N TYR A 342 -21.08 -41.79 -23.73
CA TYR A 342 -20.42 -40.49 -23.89
C TYR A 342 -21.10 -39.75 -25.06
N ASP A 343 -21.25 -38.41 -25.01
CA ASP A 343 -21.26 -37.64 -26.26
C ASP A 343 -20.77 -36.18 -26.13
N LYS A 344 -20.29 -35.67 -27.26
CA LYS A 344 -19.47 -34.48 -27.51
C LYS A 344 -20.28 -33.20 -27.78
N SER A 345 -19.56 -32.08 -27.60
CA SER A 345 -19.77 -30.66 -27.97
C SER A 345 -20.65 -30.30 -29.19
N PRO A 346 -21.09 -29.03 -29.27
CA PRO A 346 -20.67 -28.18 -30.41
C PRO A 346 -20.40 -26.69 -30.10
N SER A 347 -19.65 -26.03 -30.99
CA SER A 347 -19.46 -24.57 -31.13
C SER A 347 -20.49 -23.96 -32.10
N PRO A 348 -20.69 -22.60 -32.14
CA PRO A 348 -20.12 -21.83 -33.26
C PRO A 348 -19.78 -20.33 -32.99
N ASN A 349 -18.91 -19.78 -33.85
CA ASN A 349 -18.60 -18.35 -34.05
C ASN A 349 -19.72 -17.58 -34.77
N GLN A 350 -19.85 -16.28 -34.52
CA GLN A 350 -20.11 -15.24 -35.55
C GLN A 350 -19.72 -13.84 -35.04
N GLY A 351 -19.08 -13.04 -35.91
CA GLY A 351 -18.31 -11.85 -35.55
C GLY A 351 -19.03 -10.51 -35.56
N LEU A 352 -18.33 -9.49 -35.04
CA LEU A 352 -18.64 -8.07 -35.18
C LEU A 352 -17.35 -7.30 -35.50
N VAL A 353 -17.49 -6.37 -36.43
CA VAL A 353 -16.43 -5.54 -37.04
C VAL A 353 -16.11 -4.38 -36.09
N ALA A 354 -14.83 -4.20 -35.73
CA ALA A 354 -14.37 -3.08 -34.94
C ALA A 354 -14.04 -1.88 -35.85
N GLU A 355 -14.70 -0.75 -35.63
CA GLU A 355 -14.28 0.55 -36.17
C GLU A 355 -13.02 1.01 -35.43
N THR A 356 -11.95 1.26 -36.18
CA THR A 356 -10.69 1.82 -35.67
C THR A 356 -10.88 3.28 -35.32
N GLN A 357 -10.98 3.60 -34.03
CA GLN A 357 -10.66 4.93 -33.51
C GLN A 357 -9.17 4.95 -33.15
N SER A 358 -8.44 5.88 -33.77
CA SER A 358 -7.03 6.11 -33.48
C SER A 358 -6.86 6.58 -32.03
N PRO A 359 -5.83 6.12 -31.30
CA PRO A 359 -5.53 6.62 -29.97
C PRO A 359 -5.18 8.11 -30.04
N PRO A 360 -5.49 8.90 -28.99
CA PRO A 360 -5.02 10.27 -28.88
C PRO A 360 -3.49 10.28 -28.90
N ARG A 361 -2.92 11.28 -29.58
CA ARG A 361 -1.47 11.53 -29.64
C ARG A 361 -0.95 11.71 -28.21
N GLU A 362 -0.14 10.77 -27.73
CA GLU A 362 0.82 11.06 -26.68
C GLU A 362 1.89 11.98 -27.28
N ASP A 363 2.01 13.19 -26.73
CA ASP A 363 3.18 14.04 -26.97
C ASP A 363 4.42 13.31 -26.43
N PRO A 364 5.55 13.29 -27.14
CA PRO A 364 6.71 12.52 -26.75
C PRO A 364 7.45 13.23 -25.61
N LEU A 365 7.03 13.00 -24.37
CA LEU A 365 7.91 13.17 -23.21
C LEU A 365 8.98 12.07 -23.31
N GLU A 366 10.26 12.43 -23.16
CA GLU A 366 11.38 11.50 -23.25
C GLU A 366 11.18 10.32 -22.28
N VAL A 367 11.46 9.10 -22.75
CA VAL A 367 11.18 7.87 -22.00
C VAL A 367 12.20 7.70 -20.87
N ASP A 368 11.73 7.74 -19.62
CA ASP A 368 12.53 7.48 -18.40
C ASP A 368 13.43 6.25 -18.53
N THR A 369 14.59 6.30 -17.88
CA THR A 369 15.61 5.25 -17.99
C THR A 369 15.66 4.39 -16.73
N THR A 370 15.68 3.06 -16.90
CA THR A 370 15.86 2.13 -15.77
C THR A 370 17.34 1.76 -15.63
N LYS A 371 17.93 1.99 -14.45
CA LYS A 371 19.33 1.63 -14.12
C LYS A 371 19.33 0.96 -12.74
N ASN A 372 20.02 -0.19 -12.61
CA ASN A 372 20.10 -0.95 -11.35
C ASN A 372 18.74 -1.31 -10.71
N GLY A 373 17.70 -1.54 -11.52
CA GLY A 373 16.34 -1.85 -11.02
C GLY A 373 15.53 -0.65 -10.51
N ARG A 374 16.08 0.56 -10.62
CA ARG A 374 15.43 1.82 -10.23
C ARG A 374 15.13 2.68 -11.47
N ARG A 375 14.08 3.51 -11.42
CA ARG A 375 13.69 4.42 -12.52
C ARG A 375 14.27 5.81 -12.30
N TYR A 376 14.81 6.40 -13.36
CA TYR A 376 15.39 7.75 -13.35
C TYR A 376 14.81 8.60 -14.48
N HIS A 377 14.65 9.89 -14.21
CA HIS A 377 14.10 10.86 -15.15
C HIS A 377 14.91 10.93 -16.46
N ALA A 378 14.23 11.05 -17.61
CA ALA A 378 14.90 11.23 -18.90
C ALA A 378 15.12 12.69 -19.29
N PHE A 379 14.22 13.60 -18.88
CA PHE A 379 14.33 15.02 -19.20
C PHE A 379 15.58 15.65 -18.55
N ARG A 380 16.50 16.18 -19.36
CA ARG A 380 17.85 16.61 -18.92
C ARG A 380 18.65 15.47 -18.26
N GLU A 381 18.75 14.32 -18.93
CA GLU A 381 19.51 13.15 -18.45
C GLU A 381 20.87 13.55 -17.85
N GLY A 382 21.13 13.10 -16.62
CA GLY A 382 22.38 13.38 -15.89
C GLY A 382 22.38 14.66 -15.08
N ALA A 383 21.26 15.42 -15.02
CA ALA A 383 21.11 16.57 -14.14
C ALA A 383 20.74 16.21 -12.69
N TYR A 384 20.16 15.02 -12.46
CA TYR A 384 19.76 14.54 -11.14
C TYR A 384 20.07 13.03 -11.02
N PHE A 385 20.44 12.59 -9.82
CA PHE A 385 21.03 11.25 -9.60
C PHE A 385 20.18 10.35 -8.70
N VAL A 386 19.07 10.86 -8.16
CA VAL A 386 18.13 10.12 -7.32
C VAL A 386 17.03 9.54 -8.23
N PRO A 387 16.54 8.32 -7.96
CA PRO A 387 15.43 7.74 -8.71
C PRO A 387 14.13 8.57 -8.62
N ASN A 388 13.15 8.24 -9.47
CA ASN A 388 11.79 8.80 -9.47
C ASN A 388 10.71 7.69 -9.47
N ASP A 389 11.11 6.47 -9.09
CA ASP A 389 10.20 5.33 -8.89
C ASP A 389 9.36 5.50 -7.61
N GLU A 390 8.44 4.56 -7.41
CA GLU A 390 7.41 4.62 -6.38
C GLU A 390 7.97 4.39 -5.00
N GLU A 391 9.01 3.57 -4.88
CA GLU A 391 9.77 3.42 -3.64
C GLU A 391 10.34 4.77 -3.18
N GLU A 392 10.83 5.57 -4.14
CA GLU A 392 11.30 6.92 -3.86
C GLU A 392 10.16 7.89 -3.56
N GLN A 393 9.01 7.78 -4.24
CA GLN A 393 7.82 8.57 -3.94
C GLN A 393 7.32 8.31 -2.52
N THR A 394 7.21 7.05 -2.08
CA THR A 394 6.87 6.69 -0.69
C THR A 394 7.87 7.29 0.30
N ARG A 395 9.17 7.23 -0.01
CA ARG A 395 10.21 7.85 0.83
C ARG A 395 9.99 9.36 0.97
N MET A 396 9.68 10.06 -0.11
CA MET A 396 9.41 11.51 -0.11
C MET A 396 8.15 11.86 0.69
N ASP A 397 7.08 11.07 0.59
CA ASP A 397 5.86 11.27 1.37
C ASP A 397 6.12 11.07 2.88
N LEU A 398 6.97 10.10 3.23
CA LEU A 398 7.42 9.91 4.62
C LEU A 398 8.24 11.11 5.12
N VAL A 399 9.12 11.68 4.28
CA VAL A 399 9.82 12.94 4.59
C VAL A 399 8.81 14.06 4.85
N HIS A 400 7.78 14.20 4.01
CA HIS A 400 6.75 15.21 4.23
C HIS A 400 6.06 15.06 5.60
N HIS A 401 5.74 13.83 6.01
CA HIS A 401 5.18 13.55 7.33
C HIS A 401 6.14 13.94 8.47
N ILE A 402 7.44 13.61 8.35
CA ILE A 402 8.46 14.00 9.33
C ILE A 402 8.54 15.52 9.49
N TYR A 403 8.53 16.27 8.38
CA TYR A 403 8.49 17.73 8.43
C TYR A 403 7.21 18.27 9.07
N SER A 404 6.05 17.67 8.77
CA SER A 404 4.77 18.02 9.41
C SER A 404 4.84 17.86 10.92
N LEU A 405 5.38 16.74 11.42
CA LEU A 405 5.64 16.55 12.84
C LEU A 405 6.58 17.63 13.38
N MET A 406 7.74 17.84 12.74
CA MET A 406 8.69 18.85 13.19
C MET A 406 8.07 20.24 13.28
N LEU A 407 7.21 20.61 12.32
CA LEU A 407 6.54 21.91 12.18
C LEU A 407 5.19 22.02 12.91
N ASP A 408 4.83 21.05 13.76
CA ASP A 408 3.58 21.07 14.52
C ASP A 408 2.33 21.17 13.62
N GLY A 409 2.36 20.45 12.49
CA GLY A 409 1.29 20.40 11.49
C GLY A 409 1.27 21.58 10.51
N THR A 410 2.16 22.57 10.66
CA THR A 410 2.29 23.67 9.69
C THR A 410 3.20 23.30 8.53
N LEU A 411 3.06 23.97 7.38
CA LEU A 411 3.83 23.69 6.16
C LEU A 411 5.08 24.57 5.99
N PHE A 412 5.12 25.72 6.65
CA PHE A 412 6.13 26.77 6.48
C PHE A 412 6.26 27.63 7.75
N LEU A 413 7.39 28.33 7.91
CA LEU A 413 7.66 29.26 9.02
C LEU A 413 7.67 30.74 8.60
N ALA A 414 7.79 31.03 7.30
CA ALA A 414 7.83 32.37 6.77
C ALA A 414 6.52 33.12 7.05
N PRO A 415 6.57 34.40 7.47
CA PRO A 415 5.38 35.18 7.80
C PRO A 415 4.70 35.74 6.54
N ILE A 416 4.07 34.86 5.75
CA ILE A 416 3.44 35.20 4.47
C ILE A 416 2.04 35.81 4.58
N GLY A 417 1.45 35.82 5.79
CA GLY A 417 0.10 36.30 6.05
C GLY A 417 -1.00 35.31 5.63
N ASP A 418 -2.27 35.72 5.78
CA ASP A 418 -3.42 34.81 5.62
C ASP A 418 -3.96 34.73 4.18
N HIS A 419 -3.44 35.56 3.27
CA HIS A 419 -3.99 35.72 1.92
C HIS A 419 -2.93 35.75 0.80
N PRO A 420 -2.01 34.76 0.74
CA PRO A 420 -1.16 34.62 -0.44
C PRO A 420 -2.04 34.44 -1.69
N GLN A 421 -1.65 35.05 -2.81
CA GLN A 421 -2.37 34.95 -4.08
C GLN A 421 -1.67 34.00 -5.03
N ARG A 422 -0.34 33.97 -5.05
CA ARG A 422 0.42 33.10 -5.96
C ARG A 422 1.66 32.50 -5.31
N VAL A 423 1.75 31.18 -5.32
CA VAL A 423 2.78 30.40 -4.63
C VAL A 423 3.48 29.45 -5.60
N LEU A 424 4.81 29.34 -5.45
CA LEU A 424 5.65 28.43 -6.22
C LEU A 424 6.29 27.41 -5.28
N ASP A 425 6.19 26.13 -5.61
CA ASP A 425 6.89 25.03 -4.95
C ASP A 425 7.94 24.43 -5.91
N LEU A 426 9.21 24.58 -5.57
CA LEU A 426 10.34 24.18 -6.43
C LEU A 426 10.85 22.79 -6.05
N GLY A 427 11.03 21.93 -7.05
CA GLY A 427 11.37 20.52 -6.83
C GLY A 427 10.28 19.83 -6.02
N THR A 428 9.03 19.95 -6.48
CA THR A 428 7.83 19.57 -5.74
C THR A 428 7.73 18.06 -5.47
N GLY A 429 8.53 17.23 -6.16
CA GLY A 429 8.53 15.78 -5.96
C GLY A 429 7.16 15.18 -6.24
N THR A 430 6.57 14.50 -5.25
CA THR A 430 5.20 13.95 -5.34
C THR A 430 4.12 15.04 -5.44
N GLY A 431 4.45 16.29 -5.13
CA GLY A 431 3.51 17.41 -5.10
C GLY A 431 2.72 17.54 -3.79
N ILE A 432 2.97 16.67 -2.80
CA ILE A 432 2.20 16.61 -1.55
C ILE A 432 2.19 17.94 -0.79
N TRP A 433 3.32 18.65 -0.73
CA TRP A 433 3.39 19.97 -0.09
C TRP A 433 2.53 21.00 -0.81
N ALA A 434 2.61 21.06 -2.15
CA ALA A 434 1.84 22.00 -2.95
C ALA A 434 0.33 21.74 -2.85
N ILE A 435 -0.07 20.46 -2.79
CA ILE A 435 -1.46 20.04 -2.62
C ILE A 435 -1.99 20.46 -1.24
N ASP A 436 -1.27 20.15 -0.18
CA ASP A 436 -1.68 20.52 1.18
C ASP A 436 -1.76 22.04 1.35
N PHE A 437 -0.80 22.78 0.76
CA PHE A 437 -0.84 24.24 0.75
C PHE A 437 -2.07 24.76 -0.02
N ALA A 438 -2.38 24.17 -1.17
CA ALA A 438 -3.55 24.57 -1.97
C ALA A 438 -4.88 24.30 -1.25
N ASP A 439 -4.96 23.22 -0.48
CA ASP A 439 -6.12 22.88 0.36
C ASP A 439 -6.31 23.85 1.53
N ASP A 440 -5.21 24.30 2.15
CA ASP A 440 -5.21 25.29 3.23
C ASP A 440 -5.51 26.71 2.73
N PHE A 441 -5.09 27.04 1.51
CA PHE A 441 -5.26 28.35 0.87
C PHE A 441 -6.04 28.25 -0.45
N PRO A 442 -7.36 27.96 -0.41
CA PRO A 442 -8.16 27.73 -1.62
C PRO A 442 -8.31 28.97 -2.52
N SER A 443 -7.92 30.16 -2.05
CA SER A 443 -7.87 31.38 -2.85
C SER A 443 -6.54 31.62 -3.57
N ALA A 444 -5.49 30.89 -3.21
CA ALA A 444 -4.15 31.04 -3.78
C ALA A 444 -4.01 30.15 -5.03
N GLU A 445 -3.35 30.67 -6.06
CA GLU A 445 -2.82 29.87 -7.17
C GLU A 445 -1.50 29.22 -6.72
N VAL A 446 -1.44 27.89 -6.71
CA VAL A 446 -0.25 27.12 -6.36
C VAL A 446 0.31 26.46 -7.62
N LEU A 447 1.58 26.71 -7.90
CA LEU A 447 2.33 26.09 -8.98
C LEU A 447 3.46 25.24 -8.37
N GLY A 448 3.46 23.94 -8.62
CA GLY A 448 4.62 23.09 -8.34
C GLY A 448 5.43 22.83 -9.61
N THR A 449 6.75 22.78 -9.48
CA THR A 449 7.65 22.44 -10.59
C THR A 449 8.59 21.30 -10.24
N ASP A 450 8.81 20.40 -11.17
CA ASP A 450 9.78 19.30 -11.04
C ASP A 450 10.33 18.88 -12.41
N LEU A 451 11.48 18.21 -12.43
CA LEU A 451 12.00 17.57 -13.64
C LEU A 451 11.17 16.36 -14.06
N SER A 452 10.53 15.69 -13.09
CA SER A 452 9.77 14.46 -13.31
C SER A 452 8.26 14.71 -13.19
N PRO A 453 7.45 14.26 -14.16
CA PRO A 453 5.99 14.32 -14.09
C PRO A 453 5.41 13.19 -13.22
N ILE A 454 5.82 13.11 -11.94
CA ILE A 454 5.42 12.05 -10.99
C ILE A 454 4.25 12.43 -10.09
N GLN A 455 3.76 13.67 -10.22
CA GLN A 455 2.69 14.22 -9.41
C GLN A 455 1.35 13.52 -9.70
N PRO A 456 0.39 13.52 -8.76
CA PRO A 456 -0.93 12.96 -9.04
C PRO A 456 -1.62 13.72 -10.16
N GLN A 457 -2.36 13.00 -11.00
CA GLN A 457 -3.16 13.63 -12.07
C GLN A 457 -4.28 14.48 -11.48
N TRP A 458 -4.70 14.12 -10.28
CA TRP A 458 -5.79 14.71 -9.55
C TRP A 458 -5.23 15.67 -8.50
N THR A 459 -5.59 16.94 -8.63
CA THR A 459 -5.06 18.02 -7.80
C THR A 459 -6.17 18.98 -7.40
N PRO A 460 -6.01 19.75 -6.30
CA PRO A 460 -6.91 20.85 -5.99
C PRO A 460 -7.06 21.79 -7.20
N PRO A 461 -8.25 22.36 -7.45
CA PRO A 461 -8.51 23.16 -8.65
C PRO A 461 -7.63 24.42 -8.77
N ASN A 462 -6.99 24.82 -7.67
CA ASN A 462 -6.06 25.95 -7.57
C ASN A 462 -4.59 25.51 -7.55
N CYS A 463 -4.29 24.23 -7.71
CA CYS A 463 -2.95 23.66 -7.79
C CYS A 463 -2.67 23.14 -9.21
N ARG A 464 -1.48 23.41 -9.75
CA ARG A 464 -1.03 22.79 -11.01
C ARG A 464 0.45 22.46 -10.96
N PHE A 465 0.86 21.55 -11.82
CA PHE A 465 2.25 21.10 -11.94
C PHE A 465 2.79 21.33 -13.34
N GLU A 466 4.04 21.78 -13.43
CA GLU A 466 4.76 21.99 -14.68
C GLU A 466 6.07 21.20 -14.64
N VAL A 467 6.38 20.48 -15.73
CA VAL A 467 7.70 19.88 -15.90
C VAL A 467 8.67 20.99 -16.27
N ASP A 468 9.50 21.39 -15.31
CA ASP A 468 10.44 22.50 -15.48
C ASP A 468 11.72 22.25 -14.67
N ASP A 469 12.83 22.79 -15.17
CA ASP A 469 14.08 22.81 -14.44
C ASP A 469 14.24 24.16 -13.76
N PHE A 470 14.13 24.19 -12.43
CA PHE A 470 14.31 25.42 -11.66
C PHE A 470 15.74 25.98 -11.77
N GLU A 471 16.72 25.22 -12.24
CA GLU A 471 18.04 25.72 -12.59
C GLU A 471 18.07 26.38 -13.98
N ALA A 472 17.01 26.34 -14.78
CA ALA A 472 16.90 27.12 -16.01
C ALA A 472 16.59 28.60 -15.71
N GLU A 473 16.56 29.42 -16.76
CA GLU A 473 16.01 30.77 -16.66
C GLU A 473 14.50 30.69 -16.44
N TRP A 474 14.00 31.29 -15.37
CA TRP A 474 12.58 31.31 -15.04
C TRP A 474 11.87 32.32 -15.93
N LEU A 475 10.82 31.86 -16.61
CA LEU A 475 10.09 32.64 -17.62
C LEU A 475 8.79 33.24 -17.07
N TYR A 476 8.62 33.30 -15.75
CA TYR A 476 7.39 33.79 -15.13
C TYR A 476 7.28 35.31 -15.26
N HIS A 477 6.15 35.77 -15.80
CA HIS A 477 5.88 37.21 -15.95
C HIS A 477 5.13 37.82 -14.76
N THR A 478 4.36 36.99 -14.05
CA THR A 478 3.68 37.39 -12.83
C THR A 478 4.58 37.00 -11.65
N PRO A 479 4.80 37.90 -10.66
CA PRO A 479 5.56 37.55 -9.46
C PRO A 479 4.81 36.56 -8.55
N PHE A 480 5.53 35.94 -7.63
CA PHE A 480 4.99 35.08 -6.57
C PHE A 480 5.01 35.79 -5.22
N ASP A 481 4.00 35.58 -4.39
CA ASP A 481 4.00 36.07 -3.01
C ASP A 481 4.86 35.20 -2.10
N PHE A 482 4.95 33.90 -2.43
CA PHE A 482 5.72 32.92 -1.70
C PHE A 482 6.39 31.92 -2.65
N ILE A 483 7.67 31.63 -2.40
CA ILE A 483 8.42 30.56 -3.05
C ILE A 483 8.89 29.61 -1.95
N HIS A 484 8.52 28.34 -2.07
CA HIS A 484 8.93 27.27 -1.18
C HIS A 484 9.84 26.29 -1.92
N ALA A 485 10.77 25.70 -1.18
CA ALA A 485 11.59 24.59 -1.62
C ALA A 485 12.00 23.73 -0.42
N ARG A 486 11.96 22.41 -0.60
CA ARG A 486 12.33 21.45 0.44
C ARG A 486 13.24 20.37 -0.13
N GLU A 487 14.26 19.99 0.64
CA GLU A 487 15.23 18.92 0.31
C GLU A 487 15.93 19.13 -1.05
N LEU A 488 16.29 20.39 -1.38
CA LEU A 488 16.99 20.72 -2.64
C LEU A 488 18.53 20.70 -2.52
N GLU A 489 19.07 20.28 -1.38
CA GLU A 489 20.48 19.95 -1.25
C GLU A 489 20.87 18.86 -2.27
N GLY A 490 22.02 19.02 -2.91
CA GLY A 490 22.40 18.11 -4.00
C GLY A 490 21.63 18.30 -5.31
N CYS A 491 20.67 19.25 -5.36
CA CYS A 491 19.90 19.57 -6.57
C CYS A 491 20.33 20.88 -7.24
N ILE A 492 21.02 21.76 -6.51
CA ILE A 492 21.43 23.11 -6.95
C ILE A 492 22.93 23.14 -7.26
N SER A 493 23.29 23.54 -8.48
CA SER A 493 24.68 23.71 -8.94
C SER A 493 25.25 25.11 -8.66
N ASP A 494 24.40 26.14 -8.67
CA ASP A 494 24.76 27.52 -8.38
C ASP A 494 23.70 28.20 -7.50
N ASP A 495 23.88 28.13 -6.19
CA ASP A 495 22.95 28.76 -5.24
C ASP A 495 22.86 30.29 -5.42
N ASN A 496 23.94 30.95 -5.86
CA ASN A 496 23.93 32.41 -5.96
C ASN A 496 22.98 32.83 -7.07
N ARG A 497 23.05 32.15 -8.22
CA ARG A 497 22.11 32.35 -9.31
C ARG A 497 20.69 31.95 -8.91
N PHE A 498 20.52 30.81 -8.24
CA PHE A 498 19.22 30.35 -7.75
C PHE A 498 18.53 31.41 -6.86
N PHE A 499 19.20 31.92 -5.83
CA PHE A 499 18.62 32.92 -4.94
C PHE A 499 18.40 34.28 -5.62
N GLN A 500 19.27 34.70 -6.56
CA GLN A 500 19.04 35.90 -7.36
C GLN A 500 17.77 35.78 -8.21
N GLN A 501 17.57 34.63 -8.83
CA GLN A 501 16.41 34.35 -9.66
C GLN A 501 15.13 34.28 -8.81
N ALA A 502 15.17 33.63 -7.64
CA ALA A 502 14.07 33.66 -6.68
C ALA A 502 13.71 35.09 -6.26
N LEU A 503 14.70 35.92 -5.93
CA LEU A 503 14.48 37.31 -5.56
C LEU A 503 13.83 38.11 -6.70
N GLN A 504 14.22 37.88 -7.94
CA GLN A 504 13.65 38.57 -9.10
C GLN A 504 12.16 38.26 -9.29
N HIS A 505 11.77 37.02 -9.06
CA HIS A 505 10.40 36.53 -9.31
C HIS A 505 9.45 36.67 -8.12
N LEU A 506 9.93 37.08 -6.95
CA LEU A 506 9.04 37.44 -5.83
C LEU A 506 8.37 38.80 -6.02
N ALA A 507 7.14 38.93 -5.54
CA ALA A 507 6.46 40.21 -5.37
C ALA A 507 7.21 41.05 -4.31
N PRO A 508 7.16 42.40 -4.37
CA PRO A 508 7.69 43.24 -3.30
C PRO A 508 7.09 42.84 -1.94
N GLY A 509 7.95 42.49 -0.99
CA GLY A 509 7.54 42.01 0.32
C GLY A 509 7.19 40.52 0.41
N GLY A 510 7.25 39.76 -0.69
CA GLY A 510 7.08 38.31 -0.73
C GLY A 510 8.27 37.56 -0.12
N TYR A 511 8.10 36.26 0.12
CA TYR A 511 9.07 35.43 0.85
C TYR A 511 9.58 34.25 0.04
N ILE A 512 10.84 33.89 0.25
CA ILE A 512 11.35 32.54 -0.03
C ILE A 512 11.53 31.79 1.28
N GLU A 513 11.22 30.51 1.32
CA GLU A 513 11.58 29.58 2.38
C GLU A 513 12.25 28.32 1.81
N MET A 514 13.38 27.92 2.41
CA MET A 514 14.05 26.66 2.15
C MET A 514 14.03 25.80 3.42
N GLN A 515 13.79 24.51 3.24
CA GLN A 515 13.81 23.50 4.29
C GLN A 515 14.74 22.37 3.86
N ALA A 516 15.82 22.11 4.59
CA ALA A 516 16.83 21.14 4.14
C ALA A 516 17.60 20.51 5.29
N VAL A 517 18.05 19.29 5.08
CA VAL A 517 18.92 18.58 6.01
C VAL A 517 20.37 18.97 5.75
N ALA A 518 21.15 19.08 6.82
CA ALA A 518 22.59 19.33 6.73
C ALA A 518 23.40 18.13 7.22
N ALA A 519 24.50 17.87 6.53
CA ALA A 519 25.56 16.97 6.98
C ALA A 519 26.53 17.69 7.94
N PRO A 520 27.17 16.99 8.90
CA PRO A 520 27.18 15.53 9.12
C PRO A 520 26.12 15.03 10.13
N PHE A 521 26.07 13.71 10.35
CA PHE A 521 25.40 13.14 11.52
C PHE A 521 26.08 13.63 12.79
N LEU A 522 25.29 14.03 13.79
CA LEU A 522 25.76 14.55 15.07
C LEU A 522 25.19 13.71 16.23
N SER A 523 25.83 13.80 17.39
CA SER A 523 25.27 13.33 18.66
C SER A 523 25.53 14.33 19.77
N ASP A 524 24.72 14.29 20.84
CA ASP A 524 24.94 15.13 22.02
C ASP A 524 25.84 14.46 23.09
N ASP A 525 26.11 13.17 22.94
CA ASP A 525 26.82 12.34 23.93
C ASP A 525 28.10 11.67 23.40
N GLY A 526 28.54 12.06 22.20
CA GLY A 526 29.74 11.54 21.53
C GLY A 526 29.56 10.15 20.94
N THR A 527 28.34 9.62 20.87
CA THR A 527 28.08 8.31 20.27
C THR A 527 28.19 8.31 18.75
N ASP A 528 28.20 9.48 18.10
CA ASP A 528 28.48 9.64 16.68
C ASP A 528 29.87 9.11 16.28
N GLU A 529 30.84 9.12 17.20
CA GLU A 529 32.17 8.53 16.96
C GLU A 529 32.12 7.00 16.76
N LYS A 530 31.04 6.34 17.22
CA LYS A 530 30.82 4.90 17.04
C LYS A 530 30.24 4.58 15.66
N ALA A 531 29.60 5.54 15.00
CA ALA A 531 28.96 5.38 13.70
C ALA A 531 29.96 5.57 12.54
N VAL A 532 31.06 4.82 12.59
CA VAL A 532 32.21 5.01 11.69
C VAL A 532 31.83 4.86 10.22
N ASN A 533 30.99 3.87 9.88
CA ASN A 533 30.53 3.65 8.51
C ASN A 533 29.50 4.70 8.10
N ALA A 534 28.57 5.10 8.98
CA ALA A 534 27.58 6.14 8.66
C ALA A 534 28.23 7.51 8.44
N GLN A 535 29.20 7.88 9.27
CA GLN A 535 30.00 9.10 9.09
C GLN A 535 30.80 9.05 7.79
N LEU A 536 31.43 7.90 7.49
CA LEU A 536 32.15 7.72 6.23
C LEU A 536 31.20 7.80 5.02
N TRP A 537 29.99 7.26 5.14
CA TRP A 537 28.99 7.27 4.07
C TRP A 537 28.61 8.71 3.73
N LEU A 538 28.22 9.50 4.72
CA LEU A 538 27.79 10.87 4.49
C LEU A 538 28.93 11.75 3.97
N LYS A 539 30.15 11.53 4.47
CA LYS A 539 31.37 12.17 3.93
C LYS A 539 31.59 11.80 2.46
N THR A 540 31.49 10.52 2.12
CA THR A 540 31.70 10.01 0.75
C THR A 540 30.61 10.52 -0.19
N LEU A 541 29.37 10.60 0.28
CA LEU A 541 28.25 11.21 -0.43
C LEU A 541 28.49 12.70 -0.70
N CYS A 542 29.02 13.46 0.27
CA CYS A 542 29.42 14.86 0.07
C CYS A 542 30.53 14.99 -0.98
N GLU A 543 31.54 14.12 -0.96
CA GLU A 543 32.61 14.12 -1.97
C GLU A 543 32.09 13.78 -3.37
N GLY A 544 31.20 12.79 -3.47
CA GLY A 544 30.58 12.38 -4.72
C GLY A 544 29.67 13.45 -5.31
N SER A 545 28.75 13.99 -4.52
CA SER A 545 27.84 15.07 -4.93
C SER A 545 28.58 16.35 -5.35
N ALA A 546 29.65 16.73 -4.64
CA ALA A 546 30.51 17.84 -5.04
C ALA A 546 31.23 17.59 -6.38
N LYS A 547 31.72 16.37 -6.63
CA LYS A 547 32.31 16.00 -7.94
C LYS A 547 31.29 15.98 -9.07
N PHE A 548 30.06 15.59 -8.76
CA PHE A 548 28.93 15.63 -9.69
C PHE A 548 28.57 17.08 -10.06
N GLY A 549 28.86 18.05 -9.19
CA GLY A 549 28.65 19.47 -9.42
C GLY A 549 27.45 20.06 -8.66
N LYS A 550 26.78 19.26 -7.83
CA LYS A 550 25.66 19.67 -6.99
C LYS A 550 25.91 19.22 -5.55
N PRO A 551 26.52 20.04 -4.71
CA PRO A 551 26.92 19.63 -3.36
C PRO A 551 25.71 19.45 -2.43
N ILE A 552 25.69 18.36 -1.66
CA ILE A 552 24.64 18.09 -0.68
C ILE A 552 24.86 18.80 0.68
N ASN A 553 26.06 19.30 0.95
CA ASN A 553 26.39 19.98 2.21
C ASN A 553 26.23 21.51 2.15
N CYS A 554 25.30 22.00 1.33
CA CYS A 554 25.14 23.42 1.02
C CYS A 554 24.18 24.17 1.95
N ALA A 555 23.23 23.49 2.61
CA ALA A 555 22.21 24.10 3.45
C ALA A 555 22.76 25.09 4.52
N PRO A 556 23.86 24.79 5.25
CA PRO A 556 24.43 25.73 6.22
C PRO A 556 24.95 27.05 5.62
N LEU A 557 25.12 27.12 4.30
CA LEU A 557 25.62 28.31 3.59
C LEU A 557 24.50 29.21 3.06
N TRP A 558 23.26 28.71 3.01
CA TRP A 558 22.16 29.37 2.30
C TRP A 558 21.71 30.68 2.95
N LYS A 559 21.83 30.83 4.28
CA LYS A 559 21.51 32.09 4.96
C LYS A 559 22.36 33.25 4.46
N ASP A 560 23.68 33.06 4.39
CA ASP A 560 24.60 34.09 3.90
C ASP A 560 24.36 34.37 2.42
N LYS A 561 23.99 33.34 1.65
CA LYS A 561 23.65 33.47 0.23
C LYS A 561 22.35 34.23 -0.01
N LEU A 562 21.31 34.04 0.82
CA LEU A 562 20.09 34.86 0.78
C LEU A 562 20.41 36.33 1.06
N ILE A 563 21.21 36.61 2.09
CA ILE A 563 21.64 37.98 2.42
C ILE A 563 22.40 38.58 1.24
N ALA A 564 23.35 37.84 0.66
CA ALA A 564 24.15 38.29 -0.47
C ALA A 564 23.31 38.51 -1.75
N ALA A 565 22.24 37.73 -1.96
CA ALA A 565 21.33 37.90 -3.09
C ALA A 565 20.48 39.17 -2.96
N GLY A 566 20.27 39.70 -1.75
CA GLY A 566 19.54 40.93 -1.48
C GLY A 566 18.22 40.76 -0.71
N PHE A 567 18.00 39.59 -0.09
CA PHE A 567 16.86 39.39 0.80
C PHE A 567 17.05 40.15 2.11
N GLU A 568 15.96 40.71 2.64
CA GLU A 568 15.90 41.34 3.96
C GLU A 568 15.21 40.42 4.98
N ASN A 569 15.36 40.74 6.27
CA ASN A 569 14.75 39.99 7.38
C ASN A 569 15.05 38.48 7.34
N VAL A 570 16.24 38.10 6.87
CA VAL A 570 16.64 36.70 6.76
C VAL A 570 16.69 36.05 8.15
N ARG A 571 15.98 34.94 8.30
CA ARG A 571 15.93 34.13 9.51
C ARG A 571 16.37 32.71 9.19
N GLU A 572 16.89 32.06 10.22
CA GLU A 572 17.28 30.66 10.17
C GLU A 572 16.94 30.06 11.53
N GLU A 573 16.26 28.93 11.50
CA GLU A 573 15.99 28.08 12.63
C GLU A 573 16.54 26.68 12.33
N ILE A 574 17.33 26.13 13.26
CA ILE A 574 17.91 24.80 13.11
C ILE A 574 17.26 23.88 14.14
N ARG A 575 16.56 22.84 13.65
CA ARG A 575 15.94 21.80 14.49
C ARG A 575 16.75 20.51 14.40
N LYS A 576 16.65 19.68 15.44
CA LYS A 576 17.27 18.35 15.45
C LYS A 576 16.27 17.32 14.94
N MET A 577 16.65 16.58 13.92
CA MET A 577 15.92 15.42 13.42
C MET A 577 16.64 14.15 13.89
N PRO A 578 16.24 13.56 15.02
CA PRO A 578 16.88 12.36 15.57
C PRO A 578 16.71 11.17 14.63
N LEU A 579 17.64 10.23 14.74
CA LEU A 579 17.60 8.94 14.05
C LEU A 579 17.41 7.86 15.11
N GLY A 580 16.19 7.30 15.18
CA GLY A 580 15.81 6.27 16.14
C GLY A 580 15.03 6.78 17.35
N SER A 581 14.54 5.83 18.15
CA SER A 581 13.61 6.08 19.26
C SER A 581 14.27 6.46 20.59
N TRP A 582 15.55 6.85 20.57
CA TRP A 582 16.34 7.20 21.75
C TRP A 582 15.96 8.52 22.45
N PRO A 583 15.38 9.55 21.79
CA PRO A 583 15.01 10.78 22.48
C PRO A 583 14.01 10.51 23.62
N LYS A 584 14.14 11.27 24.72
CA LYS A 584 13.16 11.22 25.82
C LYS A 584 11.91 12.03 25.54
N ASP A 585 12.06 13.09 24.75
CA ASP A 585 10.95 13.92 24.30
C ASP A 585 10.04 13.09 23.37
N PRO A 586 8.72 12.99 23.64
CA PRO A 586 7.82 12.14 22.86
C PRO A 586 7.78 12.49 21.38
N LYS A 587 7.71 13.78 21.04
CA LYS A 587 7.66 14.28 19.67
C LYS A 587 8.96 13.95 18.92
N LEU A 588 10.11 14.22 19.53
CA LEU A 588 11.41 13.85 18.93
C LEU A 588 11.58 12.33 18.80
N LYS A 589 11.05 11.54 19.74
CA LYS A 589 11.09 10.08 19.66
C LYS A 589 10.29 9.58 18.46
N GLU A 590 9.10 10.14 18.24
CA GLU A 590 8.23 9.81 17.11
C GLU A 590 8.88 10.18 15.78
N ILE A 591 9.37 11.42 15.65
CA ILE A 591 10.19 11.86 14.50
C ILE A 591 11.33 10.87 14.25
N GLY A 592 12.02 10.44 15.30
CA GLY A 592 13.14 9.51 15.19
C GLY A 592 12.77 8.12 14.69
N LYS A 593 11.57 7.62 15.00
CA LYS A 593 11.07 6.34 14.46
C LYS A 593 10.88 6.42 12.94
N TYR A 594 10.19 7.45 12.47
CA TYR A 594 9.96 7.67 11.03
C TYR A 594 11.27 7.96 10.29
N GLN A 595 12.13 8.80 10.88
CA GLN A 595 13.43 9.13 10.28
C GLN A 595 14.33 7.89 10.14
N SER A 596 14.31 6.95 11.09
CA SER A 596 15.09 5.70 10.93
C SER A 596 14.70 4.87 9.72
N ILE A 597 13.41 4.86 9.36
CA ILE A 597 12.91 4.15 8.18
C ILE A 597 13.30 4.93 6.93
N GLN A 598 13.01 6.23 6.91
CA GLN A 598 13.32 7.13 5.81
C GLN A 598 14.82 7.13 5.47
N GLU A 599 15.70 7.19 6.48
CA GLU A 599 17.16 7.24 6.28
C GLU A 599 17.69 5.94 5.69
N ALA A 600 17.16 4.80 6.12
CA ALA A 600 17.52 3.50 5.56
C ALA A 600 17.17 3.43 4.07
N GLN A 601 16.02 3.97 3.67
CA GLN A 601 15.60 4.09 2.27
C GLN A 601 16.45 5.11 1.51
N ALA A 602 16.79 6.24 2.13
CA ALA A 602 17.66 7.26 1.53
C ALA A 602 19.06 6.69 1.23
N ILE A 603 19.63 5.86 2.11
CA ILE A 603 20.90 5.17 1.82
C ILE A 603 20.78 4.32 0.55
N GLU A 604 19.69 3.59 0.35
CA GLU A 604 19.48 2.77 -0.86
C GLU A 604 19.26 3.61 -2.12
N SER A 605 18.68 4.79 -1.98
CA SER A 605 18.36 5.70 -3.08
C SER A 605 19.57 6.50 -3.57
N TYR A 606 20.32 7.14 -2.66
CA TYR A 606 21.40 8.07 -3.01
C TYR A 606 22.72 7.35 -3.35
N THR A 607 22.98 6.20 -2.72
CA THR A 607 24.30 5.54 -2.79
C THR A 607 24.61 4.97 -4.17
N PRO A 608 23.74 4.19 -4.84
CA PRO A 608 24.11 3.43 -6.02
C PRO A 608 24.66 4.30 -7.15
N GLN A 609 23.99 5.40 -7.49
CA GLN A 609 24.38 6.24 -8.63
C GLN A 609 25.61 7.10 -8.31
N ILE A 610 25.68 7.72 -7.14
CA ILE A 610 26.86 8.53 -6.75
C ILE A 610 28.10 7.65 -6.59
N PHE A 611 28.00 6.53 -5.88
CA PHE A 611 29.17 5.73 -5.54
C PHE A 611 29.69 4.97 -6.77
N SER A 612 28.80 4.44 -7.62
CA SER A 612 29.24 3.74 -8.83
C SER A 612 29.64 4.71 -9.93
N ALA A 613 28.73 5.57 -10.40
CA ALA A 613 28.94 6.36 -11.61
C ALA A 613 29.92 7.53 -11.40
N VAL A 614 29.94 8.13 -10.21
CA VAL A 614 30.79 9.31 -9.92
C VAL A 614 32.09 8.92 -9.22
N LEU A 615 32.02 8.00 -8.25
CA LEU A 615 33.18 7.62 -7.44
C LEU A 615 33.87 6.32 -7.91
N GLY A 616 33.25 5.55 -8.81
CA GLY A 616 33.86 4.37 -9.42
C GLY A 616 33.91 3.13 -8.53
N TRP A 617 33.07 3.03 -7.51
CA TRP A 617 32.99 1.86 -6.63
C TRP A 617 32.31 0.69 -7.34
N SER A 618 32.69 -0.54 -6.99
CA SER A 618 31.98 -1.73 -7.48
C SER A 618 30.62 -1.91 -6.78
N GLN A 619 29.69 -2.59 -7.44
CA GLN A 619 28.37 -2.85 -6.86
C GLN A 619 28.47 -3.70 -5.58
N GLU A 620 29.38 -4.67 -5.54
CA GLU A 620 29.61 -5.52 -4.37
C GLU A 620 30.11 -4.70 -3.18
N GLU A 621 31.05 -3.77 -3.41
CA GLU A 621 31.55 -2.86 -2.36
C GLU A 621 30.43 -1.95 -1.84
N ILE A 622 29.60 -1.40 -2.73
CA ILE A 622 28.45 -0.56 -2.39
C ILE A 622 27.46 -1.31 -1.49
N GLN A 623 27.08 -2.54 -1.86
CA GLN A 623 26.11 -3.33 -1.09
C GLN A 623 26.63 -3.66 0.31
N VAL A 624 27.89 -4.11 0.42
CA VAL A 624 28.52 -4.38 1.71
C VAL A 624 28.60 -3.11 2.56
N PHE A 625 28.91 -1.98 1.94
CA PHE A 625 29.02 -0.71 2.65
C PHE A 625 27.66 -0.22 3.16
N MET A 626 26.62 -0.21 2.31
CA MET A 626 25.25 0.15 2.74
C MET A 626 24.75 -0.75 3.88
N ALA A 627 25.03 -2.05 3.85
CA ALA A 627 24.66 -2.95 4.95
C ALA A 627 25.33 -2.54 6.28
N LYS A 628 26.61 -2.16 6.27
CA LYS A 628 27.32 -1.69 7.47
C LYS A 628 26.74 -0.38 8.00
N VAL A 629 26.44 0.58 7.10
CA VAL A 629 25.81 1.85 7.46
C VAL A 629 24.45 1.60 8.10
N LYS A 630 23.60 0.80 7.45
CA LYS A 630 22.27 0.44 7.93
C LYS A 630 22.29 -0.24 9.31
N ASN A 631 23.33 -1.04 9.59
CA ASN A 631 23.49 -1.66 10.91
C ASN A 631 23.83 -0.63 12.01
N GLU A 632 24.66 0.37 11.71
CA GLU A 632 25.02 1.42 12.67
C GLU A 632 23.84 2.36 12.96
N ILE A 633 23.10 2.80 11.94
CA ILE A 633 21.93 3.69 12.15
C ILE A 633 20.79 3.01 12.92
N LYS A 634 20.74 1.67 12.91
CA LYS A 634 19.77 0.87 13.66
C LYS A 634 20.26 0.49 15.06
N ASP A 635 21.51 0.78 15.40
CA ASP A 635 22.08 0.46 16.71
C ASP A 635 21.50 1.40 17.78
N PRO A 636 20.73 0.89 18.76
CA PRO A 636 20.08 1.74 19.77
C PRO A 636 21.08 2.38 20.75
N SER A 637 22.37 2.02 20.70
CA SER A 637 23.45 2.62 21.50
C SER A 637 24.14 3.80 20.82
N ILE A 638 23.71 4.16 19.61
CA ILE A 638 24.19 5.28 18.81
C ILE A 638 23.05 6.30 18.66
N HIS A 639 23.24 7.50 19.20
CA HIS A 639 22.20 8.53 19.29
C HIS A 639 22.39 9.63 18.24
N LEU A 640 22.32 9.24 16.97
CA LEU A 640 22.51 10.18 15.85
C LEU A 640 21.31 11.11 15.68
N TYR A 641 21.58 12.32 15.22
CA TYR A 641 20.59 13.23 14.63
C TYR A 641 21.20 13.99 13.45
N LEU A 642 20.33 14.51 12.58
CA LEU A 642 20.69 15.45 11.53
C LEU A 642 20.15 16.85 11.87
N PRO A 643 20.94 17.91 11.72
CA PRO A 643 20.44 19.28 11.78
C PRO A 643 19.59 19.60 10.55
N VAL A 644 18.39 20.12 10.76
CA VAL A 644 17.48 20.57 9.70
C VAL A 644 17.38 22.08 9.74
N HIS A 645 17.72 22.72 8.63
CA HIS A 645 17.71 24.16 8.46
C HIS A 645 16.37 24.59 7.86
N PHE A 646 15.66 25.45 8.60
CA PHE A 646 14.52 26.22 8.11
C PHE A 646 14.97 27.66 7.92
N LEU A 647 15.02 28.14 6.69
CA LEU A 647 15.51 29.48 6.41
C LEU A 647 14.59 30.21 5.46
N TRP A 648 14.30 31.47 5.78
CA TRP A 648 13.45 32.31 4.97
C TRP A 648 13.97 33.73 4.89
N GLY A 649 13.70 34.36 3.75
CA GLY A 649 14.10 35.72 3.45
C GLY A 649 12.97 36.46 2.73
N ARG A 650 12.83 37.76 2.99
CA ARG A 650 11.82 38.60 2.36
C ARG A 650 12.45 39.41 1.23
N LYS A 651 11.77 39.53 0.10
CA LYS A 651 12.13 40.53 -0.91
C LYS A 651 11.85 41.93 -0.35
N PRO A 652 12.77 42.90 -0.49
CA PRO A 652 12.50 44.28 -0.10
C PRO A 652 11.19 44.82 -0.69
N ALA A 653 10.45 45.59 0.11
CA ALA A 653 9.15 46.15 -0.29
C ALA A 653 9.25 47.34 -1.26
N SER A 654 10.46 47.83 -1.55
CA SER A 654 10.75 49.03 -2.33
C SER A 654 11.86 48.82 -3.34
#